data_AF-A0AAD6UTM3-F1
#
_entry.id   AF-A0AAD6UTM3-F1
#
_cell.length_a   1.000
_cell.length_b   1.000
_cell.length_c   1.000
_cell.angle_alpha   90.00
_cell.angle_beta   90.00
_cell.angle_gamma   90.00
#
_symmetry.space_group_name_H-M   'P 1'
#
loop_
_entity.id
_entity.type
_entity.pdbx_description
1 polymer ?
#
loop_
_entity_poly.entity_id
_entity_poly.type
_entity_poly.pdbx_seq_one_letter_code
_entity_poly.pdbx_strand_id
1 'polypeptide(L)'
;RNFIQTHPNAFHVSASSLSALIGIGSAPSFIPLIFTVAVLLLYAPILFHRPHRVRYTALLWFSISLCSSVARLAPTLSALSTVGPSIAVLLAMSGFTSALAIFAIFLDVFVSTRYGTPQAILFPSIWTTLWVLTSHMSLGRLTAWSPVLGTQSYQWLAPWTGPAGIDWVVAAWAVVISQGIGNWYMGNLDYEIPTTGVSRRSSGNSAWFLVALLTTLTIPTTVFSGTPHPVNPFETATPFDVGCALPPFWKYKDASPALEDYITESKSLNHAKVVLWPEGAVSFPSESERDAGFDYIRQSIPASGTYWAVSFEEHVLRPSDNTSLSRTGIALLSNHSSETHMVYYKRSLVPIAESFHLTPGILPPPTYELPLGAPKHIGKPKWAPGSSDFTRPIKLTASICLDFALPSPFRDLDSRPALILAPARTWDHSIGRRMWEEVKQRANEIGSLALWCDGGMGGISGVAGAGYNEVYQVGEGSWSRTVGIPYPFDSTRTFYARFGDTPTIAASWFFVLGPTAFLMALSRSPLHALTIKCVRWVAKKKDKLSSAGTAEQPNLIVFREVSSKMGVVPVMDIPATRLPEPFPRHANTVCFWVKASDTPFVPCSPVLPSRPARSLPGPARSTRSNRPAPRKPLISTALGSFEFITSDDLPIRLDSSPQLQSASLSTGHSSPPAAPKRSPYASSPSRHKSSSKTFALLRRLRAFAKAHLRRPPRHRPLTDDPHPPLNTLRQTTEPAKARKRDTRFVDHVSSPVVYQRVYPSELTASASSFFVEAEPPPSAQISAHPPPPTRETDKPTQTSERDCSLTLHSPLSPLDVSSARLHQLEPPAFSFQLSESEPSPVLKTGFHPTAKPPLTTSINASNLPNLETERTYAEGSHPLDMDYTGKQGAEVVDFGGEIDYSNYRWFEDPPAKQPPAQSVGTPYVPLPGVIEQNEAFEFALSAAPNVLYARYKQYGQLGVLAWCSEFSELIDNLKELGFVGNMFVTTRTQALRTCEEVLKLMKHTLDLKMQIIVMYLSSQVARLRRFLDGDKTWEDYPEPQFP
;
A
#
# COMPACT_ATOMS: atom_id res chain seq x y z
N ARG A 1 -7.96 33.16 13.85
CA ARG A 1 -8.04 32.69 15.25
C ARG A 1 -9.49 32.60 15.73
N ASN A 2 -10.23 33.73 15.77
CA ASN A 2 -11.55 33.87 16.38
C ASN A 2 -12.55 32.74 16.03
N PHE A 3 -12.73 32.40 14.74
CA PHE A 3 -13.63 31.32 14.32
C PHE A 3 -13.38 29.97 15.02
N ILE A 4 -12.11 29.62 15.28
CA ILE A 4 -11.73 28.37 15.97
C ILE A 4 -12.10 28.44 17.46
N GLN A 5 -12.06 29.63 18.07
CA GLN A 5 -12.47 29.86 19.46
C GLN A 5 -14.00 29.83 19.61
N THR A 6 -14.74 30.43 18.66
CA THR A 6 -16.21 30.46 18.66
C THR A 6 -16.81 29.10 18.28
N HIS A 7 -16.27 28.43 17.25
CA HIS A 7 -16.84 27.21 16.66
C HIS A 7 -15.85 26.03 16.61
N PRO A 8 -15.17 25.66 17.72
CA PRO A 8 -14.11 24.65 17.71
C PRO A 8 -14.58 23.29 17.19
N ASN A 9 -15.80 22.87 17.54
CA ASN A 9 -16.32 21.58 17.08
C ASN A 9 -16.57 21.55 15.56
N ALA A 10 -17.04 22.65 14.98
CA ALA A 10 -17.23 22.74 13.53
C ALA A 10 -15.87 22.73 12.82
N PHE A 11 -14.94 23.57 13.27
CA PHE A 11 -13.59 23.62 12.73
C PHE A 11 -12.88 22.27 12.80
N HIS A 12 -12.79 21.64 13.98
CA HIS A 12 -12.06 20.39 14.14
C HIS A 12 -12.73 19.20 13.43
N VAL A 13 -14.06 19.08 13.42
CA VAL A 13 -14.73 18.02 12.65
C VAL A 13 -14.47 18.20 11.15
N SER A 14 -14.61 19.42 10.61
CA SER A 14 -14.31 19.70 9.20
C SER A 14 -12.83 19.43 8.86
N ALA A 15 -11.90 19.90 9.68
CA ALA A 15 -10.46 19.68 9.49
C ALA A 15 -10.10 18.19 9.55
N SER A 16 -10.62 17.43 10.52
CA SER A 16 -10.43 15.97 10.62
C SER A 16 -11.06 15.20 9.45
N SER A 17 -12.14 15.71 8.86
CA SER A 17 -12.82 15.07 7.73
C SER A 17 -12.07 15.31 6.42
N LEU A 18 -11.60 16.54 6.20
CA LEU A 18 -10.77 16.90 5.05
C LEU A 18 -9.40 16.21 5.11
N SER A 19 -8.77 16.14 6.29
CA SER A 19 -7.51 15.40 6.44
C SER A 19 -7.72 13.89 6.25
N ALA A 20 -8.80 13.31 6.80
CA ALA A 20 -9.16 11.91 6.57
C ALA A 20 -9.36 11.55 5.09
N LEU A 21 -10.00 12.43 4.30
CA LEU A 21 -10.20 12.25 2.86
C LEU A 21 -8.88 12.09 2.10
N ILE A 22 -7.82 12.78 2.53
CA ILE A 22 -6.49 12.77 1.90
C ILE A 22 -5.58 11.70 2.53
N GLY A 23 -5.67 11.50 3.85
CA GLY A 23 -4.78 10.64 4.63
C GLY A 23 -5.21 9.17 4.73
N ILE A 24 -6.46 8.82 4.41
CA ILE A 24 -7.03 7.48 4.62
C ILE A 24 -7.56 6.89 3.29
N GLY A 25 -6.89 7.19 2.17
CA GLY A 25 -7.12 6.54 0.88
C GLY A 25 -6.76 5.05 0.86
N SER A 26 -6.75 4.42 -0.32
CA SER A 26 -6.27 3.05 -0.54
C SER A 26 -4.78 2.89 -0.22
N ALA A 27 -3.96 3.87 -0.65
CA ALA A 27 -2.55 4.01 -0.28
C ALA A 27 -2.32 5.29 0.55
N PRO A 28 -2.49 5.25 1.89
CA PRO A 28 -2.20 6.36 2.80
C PRO A 28 -0.78 6.90 2.61
N SER A 29 -0.60 8.22 2.53
CA SER A 29 0.74 8.82 2.53
C SER A 29 1.15 9.25 3.95
N PHE A 30 2.43 9.08 4.27
CA PHE A 30 3.05 9.36 5.56
C PHE A 30 2.67 10.74 6.12
N ILE A 31 2.84 11.82 5.34
CA ILE A 31 2.61 13.19 5.82
C ILE A 31 1.11 13.50 6.01
N PRO A 32 0.18 13.23 5.05
CA PRO A 32 -1.26 13.39 5.27
C PRO A 32 -1.81 12.55 6.43
N LEU A 33 -1.29 11.35 6.65
CA LEU A 33 -1.67 10.50 7.79
C LEU A 33 -1.22 11.12 9.12
N ILE A 34 0.04 11.56 9.22
CA ILE A 34 0.57 12.29 10.37
C ILE A 34 -0.30 13.52 10.69
N PHE A 35 -0.64 14.32 9.68
CA PHE A 35 -1.49 15.50 9.86
C PHE A 35 -2.91 15.13 10.34
N THR A 36 -3.50 14.07 9.78
CA THR A 36 -4.82 13.55 10.20
C THR A 36 -4.82 13.17 11.69
N VAL A 37 -3.82 12.41 12.13
CA VAL A 37 -3.69 12.02 13.54
C VAL A 37 -3.38 13.23 14.43
N ALA A 38 -2.57 14.19 13.99
CA ALA A 38 -2.27 15.41 14.74
C ALA A 38 -3.50 16.30 14.98
N VAL A 39 -4.38 16.47 13.98
CA VAL A 39 -5.64 17.23 14.13
C VAL A 39 -6.57 16.54 15.13
N LEU A 40 -6.63 15.20 15.14
CA LEU A 40 -7.44 14.44 16.10
C LEU A 40 -6.88 14.51 17.53
N LEU A 41 -5.56 14.40 17.70
CA LEU A 41 -4.88 14.59 18.98
C LEU A 41 -5.11 15.99 19.55
N LEU A 42 -5.08 17.02 18.71
CA LEU A 42 -5.37 18.41 19.11
C LEU A 42 -6.83 18.60 19.54
N TYR A 43 -7.78 17.91 18.87
CA TYR A 43 -9.21 18.03 19.21
C TYR A 43 -9.62 17.22 20.44
N ALA A 44 -9.01 16.06 20.70
CA ALA A 44 -9.48 15.13 21.72
C ALA A 44 -9.53 15.69 23.16
N PRO A 45 -8.54 16.48 23.66
CA PRO A 45 -8.64 17.15 24.96
C PRO A 45 -9.80 18.15 25.03
N ILE A 46 -10.08 18.88 23.95
CA ILE A 46 -11.20 19.82 23.85
C ILE A 46 -12.52 19.04 23.92
N LEU A 47 -12.61 17.95 23.17
CA LEU A 47 -13.80 17.10 23.07
C LEU A 47 -14.12 16.38 24.39
N PHE A 48 -13.10 15.88 25.11
CA PHE A 48 -13.26 15.12 26.36
C PHE A 48 -13.98 15.89 27.48
N HIS A 49 -13.73 17.21 27.56
CA HIS A 49 -14.23 18.10 28.61
C HIS A 49 -15.59 18.76 28.29
N ARG A 50 -16.18 18.56 27.10
CA ARG A 50 -17.45 19.19 26.71
C ARG A 50 -18.67 18.40 27.23
N PRO A 51 -19.75 19.07 27.67
CA PRO A 51 -20.95 18.41 28.22
C PRO A 51 -21.67 17.51 27.20
N HIS A 52 -21.53 17.79 25.90
CA HIS A 52 -22.12 17.00 24.82
C HIS A 52 -21.12 16.10 24.09
N ARG A 53 -20.01 15.71 24.75
CA ARG A 53 -18.91 14.93 24.14
C ARG A 53 -19.39 13.76 23.26
N VAL A 54 -20.35 12.96 23.73
CA VAL A 54 -20.88 11.80 22.98
C VAL A 54 -21.46 12.19 21.62
N ARG A 55 -22.19 13.32 21.52
CA ARG A 55 -22.75 13.81 20.25
C ARG A 55 -21.66 14.24 19.28
N TYR A 56 -20.63 14.93 19.79
CA TYR A 56 -19.52 15.40 18.97
C TYR A 56 -18.54 14.28 18.58
N THR A 57 -18.31 13.29 19.45
CA THR A 57 -17.58 12.06 19.11
C THR A 57 -18.30 11.26 18.03
N ALA A 58 -19.63 11.11 18.13
CA ALA A 58 -20.42 10.41 17.10
C ALA A 58 -20.41 11.15 15.75
N LEU A 59 -20.47 12.50 15.77
CA LEU A 59 -20.35 13.32 14.56
C LEU A 59 -18.96 13.22 13.93
N LEU A 60 -17.90 13.34 14.74
CA LEU A 60 -16.51 13.18 14.29
C LEU A 60 -16.28 11.80 13.67
N TRP A 61 -16.70 10.74 14.37
CA TRP A 61 -16.64 9.35 13.90
C TRP A 61 -17.36 9.17 12.56
N PHE A 62 -18.62 9.60 12.45
CA PHE A 62 -19.40 9.48 11.22
C PHE A 62 -18.75 10.22 10.05
N SER A 63 -18.28 11.46 10.29
CA SER A 63 -17.71 12.32 9.25
C SER A 63 -16.38 11.77 8.71
N ILE A 64 -15.48 11.30 9.59
CA ILE A 64 -14.24 10.61 9.20
C ILE A 64 -14.55 9.31 8.45
N SER A 65 -15.52 8.52 8.92
CA SER A 65 -15.90 7.25 8.30
C SER A 65 -16.46 7.46 6.90
N LEU A 66 -17.25 8.52 6.70
CA LEU A 66 -17.79 8.92 5.41
C LEU A 66 -16.68 9.37 4.46
N CYS A 67 -15.80 10.29 4.88
CA CYS A 67 -14.68 10.78 4.06
C CYS A 67 -13.68 9.67 3.71
N SER A 68 -13.37 8.77 4.64
CA SER A 68 -12.51 7.60 4.38
C SER A 68 -13.16 6.61 3.41
N SER A 69 -14.50 6.52 3.40
CA SER A 69 -15.23 5.72 2.42
C SER A 69 -15.25 6.38 1.03
N VAL A 70 -15.38 7.71 0.95
CA VAL A 70 -15.26 8.44 -0.33
C VAL A 70 -13.85 8.26 -0.92
N ALA A 71 -12.80 8.36 -0.09
CA ALA A 71 -11.41 8.12 -0.48
C ALA A 71 -11.08 6.68 -0.95
N ARG A 72 -12.04 5.76 -0.84
CA ARG A 72 -11.93 4.33 -1.16
C ARG A 72 -13.07 3.83 -2.05
N LEU A 73 -13.92 4.74 -2.56
CA LEU A 73 -15.17 4.38 -3.21
C LEU A 73 -14.92 3.64 -4.54
N ALA A 74 -14.11 4.21 -5.44
CA ALA A 74 -13.78 3.63 -6.74
C ALA A 74 -13.29 2.16 -6.65
N PRO A 75 -12.22 1.82 -5.90
CA PRO A 75 -11.76 0.43 -5.78
C PRO A 75 -12.74 -0.50 -5.06
N THR A 76 -13.77 0.02 -4.39
CA THR A 76 -14.80 -0.83 -3.76
C THR A 76 -16.01 -1.04 -4.68
N LEU A 77 -16.25 -0.14 -5.64
CA LEU A 77 -17.26 -0.30 -6.68
C LEU A 77 -16.82 -1.31 -7.75
N SER A 78 -15.53 -1.41 -8.05
CA SER A 78 -14.95 -2.47 -8.90
C SER A 78 -14.85 -3.82 -8.18
N ALA A 79 -14.71 -3.84 -6.85
CA ALA A 79 -14.50 -5.08 -6.07
C ALA A 79 -15.70 -6.06 -6.03
N LEU A 80 -16.95 -5.59 -6.16
CA LEU A 80 -18.13 -6.46 -6.17
C LEU A 80 -19.14 -6.02 -7.22
N SER A 81 -19.80 -6.99 -7.86
CA SER A 81 -20.85 -6.82 -8.87
C SER A 81 -22.12 -6.09 -8.40
N THR A 82 -22.20 -5.67 -7.13
CA THR A 82 -23.37 -4.98 -6.57
C THR A 82 -22.99 -3.76 -5.74
N VAL A 83 -23.22 -2.57 -6.32
CA VAL A 83 -22.90 -1.24 -5.76
C VAL A 83 -23.40 -1.05 -4.32
N GLY A 84 -24.64 -1.45 -4.02
CA GLY A 84 -25.26 -1.25 -2.71
C GLY A 84 -24.51 -1.97 -1.56
N PRO A 85 -24.34 -3.30 -1.64
CA PRO A 85 -23.50 -4.06 -0.73
C PRO A 85 -22.06 -3.53 -0.62
N SER A 86 -21.42 -3.14 -1.73
CA SER A 86 -20.08 -2.55 -1.71
C SER A 86 -19.99 -1.31 -0.81
N ILE A 87 -20.89 -0.35 -1.01
CA ILE A 87 -20.95 0.88 -0.22
C ILE A 87 -21.26 0.57 1.26
N ALA A 88 -22.15 -0.39 1.54
CA ALA A 88 -22.49 -0.79 2.90
C ALA A 88 -21.31 -1.45 3.65
N VAL A 89 -20.56 -2.33 2.99
CA VAL A 89 -19.34 -2.96 3.54
C VAL A 89 -18.26 -1.90 3.76
N LEU A 90 -18.06 -0.99 2.81
CA LEU A 90 -17.06 0.08 2.92
C LEU A 90 -17.34 1.04 4.08
N LEU A 91 -18.59 1.48 4.23
CA LEU A 91 -19.02 2.32 5.35
C LEU A 91 -18.87 1.59 6.70
N ALA A 92 -19.16 0.28 6.75
CA ALA A 92 -18.97 -0.53 7.95
C ALA A 92 -17.49 -0.69 8.33
N MET A 93 -16.61 -0.96 7.35
CA MET A 93 -15.17 -1.09 7.56
C MET A 93 -14.50 0.24 7.95
N SER A 94 -14.82 1.33 7.23
CA SER A 94 -14.35 2.67 7.57
C SER A 94 -14.89 3.13 8.93
N GLY A 95 -16.14 2.78 9.25
CA GLY A 95 -16.74 2.96 10.57
C GLY A 95 -15.98 2.24 11.67
N PHE A 96 -15.65 0.97 11.47
CA PHE A 96 -14.91 0.17 12.44
C PHE A 96 -13.49 0.70 12.69
N THR A 97 -12.71 0.94 11.62
CA THR A 97 -11.33 1.45 11.76
C THR A 97 -11.28 2.86 12.34
N SER A 98 -12.24 3.73 11.99
CA SER A 98 -12.37 5.06 12.61
C SER A 98 -12.75 4.99 14.09
N ALA A 99 -13.57 4.04 14.50
CA ALA A 99 -13.90 3.82 15.91
C ALA A 99 -12.67 3.37 16.71
N LEU A 100 -11.84 2.48 16.15
CA LEU A 100 -10.58 2.04 16.75
C LEU A 100 -9.57 3.20 16.90
N ALA A 101 -9.35 3.97 15.84
CA ALA A 101 -8.46 5.13 15.87
C ALA A 101 -8.89 6.16 16.94
N ILE A 102 -10.18 6.51 16.97
CA ILE A 102 -10.77 7.41 17.96
C ILE A 102 -10.63 6.82 19.37
N PHE A 103 -10.84 5.52 19.57
CA PHE A 103 -10.66 4.86 20.87
C PHE A 103 -9.23 4.96 21.39
N ALA A 104 -8.21 4.73 20.56
CA ALA A 104 -6.79 4.89 20.96
C ALA A 104 -6.47 6.32 21.42
N ILE A 105 -6.98 7.32 20.71
CA ILE A 105 -6.80 8.74 21.05
C ILE A 105 -7.53 9.10 22.36
N PHE A 106 -8.74 8.59 22.57
CA PHE A 106 -9.46 8.76 23.85
C PHE A 106 -8.78 8.04 25.01
N LEU A 107 -8.14 6.89 24.77
CA LEU A 107 -7.40 6.14 25.78
C LEU A 107 -6.14 6.90 26.23
N ASP A 108 -5.38 7.48 25.31
CA ASP A 108 -4.25 8.36 25.62
C ASP A 108 -4.68 9.54 26.50
N VAL A 109 -5.68 10.32 26.06
CA VAL A 109 -6.19 11.46 26.83
C VAL A 109 -6.69 11.03 28.22
N PHE A 110 -7.37 9.89 28.34
CA PHE A 110 -7.82 9.37 29.64
C PHE A 110 -6.66 8.94 30.56
N VAL A 111 -5.62 8.28 30.01
CA VAL A 111 -4.48 7.81 30.80
C VAL A 111 -3.56 8.97 31.18
N SER A 112 -3.19 9.87 30.26
CA SER A 112 -2.36 11.04 30.60
C SER A 112 -3.05 12.00 31.57
N THR A 113 -4.37 12.23 31.46
CA THR A 113 -5.10 13.06 32.45
C THR A 113 -5.21 12.41 33.83
N ARG A 114 -5.21 11.07 33.92
CA ARG A 114 -5.35 10.34 35.20
C ARG A 114 -4.03 10.06 35.90
N TYR A 115 -2.94 9.83 35.15
CA TYR A 115 -1.66 9.35 35.68
C TYR A 115 -0.49 10.32 35.47
N GLY A 116 -0.66 11.40 34.69
CA GLY A 116 0.43 12.34 34.39
C GLY A 116 1.51 11.79 33.46
N THR A 117 1.26 10.64 32.82
CA THR A 117 2.18 9.96 31.90
C THR A 117 2.56 10.86 30.72
N PRO A 118 3.84 10.91 30.31
CA PRO A 118 4.29 11.74 29.19
C PRO A 118 3.66 11.28 27.87
N GLN A 119 2.74 12.10 27.34
CA GLN A 119 1.99 11.86 26.11
C GLN A 119 2.90 11.59 24.88
N ALA A 120 4.09 12.19 24.88
CA ALA A 120 5.13 12.04 23.86
C ALA A 120 5.52 10.59 23.53
N ILE A 121 5.34 9.66 24.46
CA ILE A 121 5.66 8.23 24.27
C ILE A 121 4.40 7.35 24.43
N LEU A 122 3.44 7.77 25.27
CA LEU A 122 2.22 7.01 25.52
C LEU A 122 1.37 6.77 24.25
N PHE A 123 1.04 7.84 23.52
CA PHE A 123 0.20 7.70 22.33
C PHE A 123 0.86 6.84 21.23
N PRO A 124 2.15 7.03 20.87
CA PRO A 124 2.84 6.15 19.92
C PRO A 124 2.80 4.66 20.27
N SER A 125 2.97 4.30 21.56
CA SER A 125 2.91 2.90 21.99
C SER A 125 1.49 2.33 21.93
N ILE A 126 0.46 3.12 22.26
CA ILE A 126 -0.95 2.73 22.08
C ILE A 126 -1.27 2.55 20.59
N TRP A 127 -0.88 3.50 19.73
CA TRP A 127 -1.14 3.49 18.29
C TRP A 127 -0.51 2.28 17.60
N THR A 128 0.78 2.03 17.87
CA THR A 128 1.52 0.87 17.35
C THR A 128 0.85 -0.44 17.75
N THR A 129 0.50 -0.57 19.03
CA THR A 129 -0.16 -1.78 19.55
C THR A 129 -1.50 -2.01 18.87
N LEU A 130 -2.30 -0.95 18.66
CA LEU A 130 -3.59 -1.06 17.98
C LEU A 130 -3.45 -1.56 16.53
N TRP A 131 -2.52 -1.02 15.75
CA TRP A 131 -2.43 -1.37 14.33
C TRP A 131 -1.73 -2.70 14.07
N VAL A 132 -0.81 -3.13 14.94
CA VAL A 132 -0.32 -4.53 14.93
C VAL A 132 -1.48 -5.49 15.22
N LEU A 133 -2.25 -5.28 16.29
CA LEU A 133 -3.43 -6.11 16.60
C LEU A 133 -4.45 -6.12 15.45
N THR A 134 -4.67 -4.97 14.81
CA THR A 134 -5.57 -4.86 13.64
C THR A 134 -5.00 -5.59 12.42
N SER A 135 -3.67 -5.61 12.23
CA SER A 135 -3.04 -6.33 11.12
C SER A 135 -3.11 -7.86 11.22
N HIS A 136 -3.49 -8.41 12.38
CA HIS A 136 -3.86 -9.82 12.54
C HIS A 136 -5.33 -10.13 12.21
N MET A 137 -6.12 -9.12 11.79
CA MET A 137 -7.45 -9.35 11.21
C MET A 137 -7.34 -9.77 9.74
N SER A 138 -8.40 -10.37 9.18
CA SER A 138 -8.39 -11.03 7.86
C SER A 138 -8.14 -10.15 6.63
N LEU A 139 -8.02 -8.83 6.80
CA LEU A 139 -7.65 -7.88 5.74
C LEU A 139 -6.24 -7.28 5.93
N GLY A 140 -5.52 -7.71 6.96
CA GLY A 140 -4.18 -7.22 7.26
C GLY A 140 -4.07 -5.69 7.33
N ARG A 141 -2.96 -5.16 6.84
CA ARG A 141 -2.64 -3.73 6.84
C ARG A 141 -3.43 -2.89 5.84
N LEU A 142 -4.19 -3.48 4.91
CA LEU A 142 -5.09 -2.73 4.01
C LEU A 142 -6.14 -1.91 4.78
N THR A 143 -6.57 -2.39 5.95
CA THR A 143 -7.49 -1.66 6.84
C THR A 143 -6.80 -0.75 7.84
N ALA A 144 -5.50 -0.91 8.06
CA ALA A 144 -4.77 -0.16 9.07
C ALA A 144 -4.56 1.31 8.64
N TRP A 145 -4.58 2.23 9.61
CA TRP A 145 -4.11 3.60 9.39
C TRP A 145 -2.58 3.63 9.52
N SER A 146 -1.94 2.88 8.62
CA SER A 146 -0.50 2.69 8.47
C SER A 146 -0.05 3.35 7.16
N PRO A 147 1.11 4.03 7.11
CA PRO A 147 1.53 4.77 5.93
C PRO A 147 2.00 3.85 4.81
N VAL A 148 1.19 3.79 3.75
CA VAL A 148 1.52 3.28 2.42
C VAL A 148 2.81 3.87 1.84
N LEU A 149 2.77 5.19 1.63
CA LEU A 149 3.68 5.94 0.75
C LEU A 149 4.52 6.96 1.53
N GLY A 150 5.73 7.25 1.05
CA GLY A 150 6.59 8.30 1.62
C GLY A 150 7.37 7.86 2.88
N THR A 151 7.49 6.56 3.11
CA THR A 151 8.19 5.95 4.26
C THR A 151 9.72 5.89 4.09
N GLN A 152 10.26 6.30 2.94
CA GLN A 152 11.67 6.14 2.55
C GLN A 152 12.68 6.62 3.62
N SER A 153 12.44 7.79 4.25
CA SER A 153 13.28 8.36 5.32
C SER A 153 13.36 7.50 6.60
N TYR A 154 12.54 6.45 6.70
CA TYR A 154 12.50 5.50 7.80
C TYR A 154 12.56 4.03 7.31
N GLN A 155 12.75 3.77 6.01
CA GLN A 155 12.72 2.42 5.42
C GLN A 155 13.76 1.47 6.04
N TRP A 156 14.89 2.01 6.53
CA TRP A 156 15.91 1.27 7.27
C TRP A 156 15.38 0.58 8.55
N LEU A 157 14.24 1.01 9.10
CA LEU A 157 13.60 0.39 10.27
C LEU A 157 12.91 -0.94 9.94
N ALA A 158 12.61 -1.23 8.67
CA ALA A 158 11.84 -2.41 8.28
C ALA A 158 12.52 -3.75 8.67
N PRO A 159 13.83 -3.98 8.42
CA PRO A 159 14.54 -5.17 8.90
C PRO A 159 14.57 -5.37 10.43
N TRP A 160 14.35 -4.31 11.22
CA TRP A 160 14.56 -4.28 12.67
C TRP A 160 13.26 -4.27 13.48
N THR A 161 12.27 -3.53 13.01
CA THR A 161 11.02 -3.25 13.73
C THR A 161 9.78 -3.44 12.87
N GLY A 162 10.00 -3.76 11.60
CA GLY A 162 8.95 -3.94 10.61
C GLY A 162 8.06 -2.70 10.45
N PRO A 163 6.77 -2.90 10.16
CA PRO A 163 5.84 -1.82 9.91
C PRO A 163 5.36 -1.19 11.23
N ALA A 164 5.42 -1.90 12.35
CA ALA A 164 5.16 -1.37 13.69
C ALA A 164 6.08 -0.20 14.07
N GLY A 165 7.36 -0.23 13.66
CA GLY A 165 8.27 0.89 13.89
C GLY A 165 7.85 2.15 13.13
N ILE A 166 7.31 1.97 11.92
CA ILE A 166 6.80 3.06 11.09
C ILE A 166 5.49 3.63 11.66
N ASP A 167 4.58 2.77 12.16
CA ASP A 167 3.37 3.21 12.87
C ASP A 167 3.72 4.06 14.11
N TRP A 168 4.74 3.67 14.87
CA TRP A 168 5.24 4.42 16.02
C TRP A 168 5.76 5.80 15.63
N VAL A 169 6.57 5.88 14.56
CA VAL A 169 7.12 7.13 14.03
C VAL A 169 6.02 8.08 13.53
N VAL A 170 4.99 7.57 12.84
CA VAL A 170 3.82 8.38 12.44
C VAL A 170 3.11 8.99 13.65
N ALA A 171 2.84 8.18 14.67
CA ALA A 171 2.18 8.66 15.88
C ALA A 171 3.04 9.66 16.66
N ALA A 172 4.37 9.46 16.68
CA ALA A 172 5.31 10.35 17.35
C ALA A 172 5.37 11.73 16.66
N TRP A 173 5.44 11.78 15.33
CA TRP A 173 5.32 13.03 14.58
C TRP A 173 3.96 13.71 14.77
N ALA A 174 2.87 12.94 14.86
CA ALA A 174 1.55 13.48 15.13
C ALA A 174 1.45 14.12 16.53
N VAL A 175 2.11 13.55 17.54
CA VAL A 175 2.23 14.17 18.88
C VAL A 175 3.07 15.45 18.82
N VAL A 176 4.22 15.44 18.14
CA VAL A 176 5.05 16.65 17.94
C VAL A 176 4.23 17.79 17.34
N ILE A 177 3.51 17.54 16.23
CA ILE A 177 2.76 18.57 15.51
C ILE A 177 1.55 19.04 16.33
N SER A 178 0.81 18.13 16.97
CA SER A 178 -0.34 18.51 17.82
C SER A 178 0.09 19.32 19.05
N GLN A 179 1.24 19.03 19.65
CA GLN A 179 1.80 19.83 20.76
C GLN A 179 2.35 21.18 20.28
N GLY A 180 3.02 21.22 19.12
CA GLY A 180 3.49 22.48 18.52
C GLY A 180 2.34 23.43 18.19
N ILE A 181 1.31 22.94 17.49
CA ILE A 181 0.10 23.73 17.18
C ILE A 181 -0.66 24.09 18.46
N GLY A 182 -0.74 23.18 19.45
CA GLY A 182 -1.38 23.44 20.75
C GLY A 182 -0.73 24.59 21.51
N ASN A 183 0.59 24.57 21.63
CA ASN A 183 1.39 25.63 22.27
C ASN A 183 1.23 26.97 21.53
N TRP A 184 1.31 26.97 20.19
CA TRP A 184 1.09 28.17 19.38
C TRP A 184 -0.33 28.74 19.52
N TYR A 185 -1.35 27.86 19.50
CA TYR A 185 -2.75 28.27 19.53
C TYR A 185 -3.20 28.82 20.89
N MET A 186 -2.76 28.20 22.00
CA MET A 186 -2.99 28.70 23.36
C MET A 186 -2.08 29.89 23.67
N GLY A 187 -0.90 29.95 23.06
CA GLY A 187 0.18 30.89 23.35
C GLY A 187 1.00 30.47 24.56
N ASN A 188 2.19 31.05 24.70
CA ASN A 188 2.96 30.99 25.95
C ASN A 188 2.22 31.83 27.01
N LEU A 189 1.24 31.21 27.67
CA LEU A 189 0.61 31.74 28.87
C LEU A 189 1.56 31.58 30.06
N ASP A 190 2.65 32.36 30.05
CA ASP A 190 3.50 32.63 31.23
C ASP A 190 2.78 33.55 32.25
N TYR A 191 1.44 33.49 32.28
CA TYR A 191 0.60 34.12 33.28
C TYR A 191 0.79 33.34 34.59
N GLU A 192 1.56 33.91 35.51
CA GLU A 192 1.86 33.31 36.82
C GLU A 192 0.61 33.30 37.71
N ILE A 193 -0.33 32.39 37.43
CA ILE A 193 -1.37 32.00 38.38
C ILE A 193 -0.66 31.21 39.48
N PRO A 194 -0.63 31.67 40.76
CA PRO A 194 0.14 31.03 41.81
C PRO A 194 -0.58 29.79 42.38
N THR A 195 -0.90 28.80 41.52
CA THR A 195 -1.44 27.50 41.94
C THR A 195 -0.36 26.68 42.62
N THR A 196 -0.30 26.79 43.94
CA THR A 196 0.58 25.99 44.81
C THR A 196 0.34 24.48 44.62
N GLY A 197 1.35 23.75 44.13
CA GLY A 197 1.31 22.28 44.14
C GLY A 197 2.22 21.58 43.13
N VAL A 198 1.92 21.69 41.84
CA VAL A 198 2.55 20.86 40.78
C VAL A 198 2.93 21.73 39.58
N SER A 199 4.24 21.93 39.38
CA SER A 199 4.75 22.73 38.26
C SER A 199 4.52 21.99 36.92
N ARG A 200 3.62 22.54 36.09
CA ARG A 200 3.25 21.98 34.79
C ARG A 200 4.25 22.30 33.67
N ARG A 201 5.34 23.03 33.97
CA ARG A 201 6.30 23.63 33.02
C ARG A 201 7.20 22.61 32.27
N SER A 202 7.01 21.31 32.48
CA SER A 202 7.82 20.23 31.87
C SER A 202 7.46 19.89 30.42
N SER A 203 6.35 20.38 29.87
CA SER A 203 5.81 19.85 28.61
C SER A 203 6.56 20.28 27.34
N GLY A 204 7.22 21.44 27.35
CA GLY A 204 7.88 21.98 26.15
C GLY A 204 9.09 21.15 25.72
N ASN A 205 9.92 20.74 26.68
CA ASN A 205 11.19 20.06 26.42
C ASN A 205 10.97 18.65 25.84
N SER A 206 9.86 17.97 26.17
CA SER A 206 9.59 16.63 25.63
C SER A 206 9.24 16.63 24.14
N ALA A 207 8.57 17.68 23.65
CA ALA A 207 8.29 17.84 22.22
C ALA A 207 9.60 18.05 21.43
N TRP A 208 10.49 18.93 21.90
CA TRP A 208 11.78 19.19 21.26
C TRP A 208 12.72 17.98 21.29
N PHE A 209 12.74 17.22 22.39
CA PHE A 209 13.48 15.95 22.44
C PHE A 209 12.94 14.95 21.41
N LEU A 210 11.62 14.88 21.24
CA LEU A 210 11.00 13.98 20.25
C LEU A 210 11.28 14.42 18.81
N VAL A 211 11.28 15.73 18.51
CA VAL A 211 11.74 16.29 17.22
C VAL A 211 13.19 15.87 16.95
N ALA A 212 14.09 16.07 17.91
CA ALA A 212 15.50 15.72 17.76
C ALA A 212 15.69 14.21 17.54
N LEU A 213 14.98 13.37 18.28
CA LEU A 213 14.99 11.91 18.12
C LEU A 213 14.47 11.49 16.73
N LEU A 214 13.30 11.96 16.31
CA LEU A 214 12.69 11.60 15.03
C LEU A 214 13.50 12.08 13.83
N THR A 215 14.18 13.21 13.96
CA THR A 215 15.12 13.73 12.94
C THR A 215 16.40 12.90 12.91
N THR A 216 16.96 12.56 14.09
CA THR A 216 18.12 11.66 14.22
C THR A 216 17.84 10.28 13.61
N LEU A 217 16.61 9.78 13.75
CA LEU A 217 16.15 8.52 13.14
C LEU A 217 16.03 8.55 11.61
N THR A 218 16.21 9.70 10.93
CA THR A 218 16.35 9.74 9.46
C THR A 218 17.79 9.57 8.99
N ILE A 219 18.79 9.95 9.82
CA ILE A 219 20.22 9.92 9.48
C ILE A 219 20.69 8.54 8.96
N PRO A 220 20.24 7.38 9.52
CA PRO A 220 20.67 6.08 9.00
C PRO A 220 20.34 5.85 7.51
N THR A 221 19.37 6.55 6.91
CA THR A 221 19.08 6.42 5.46
C THR A 221 20.17 7.00 4.55
N THR A 222 21.01 7.92 5.04
CA THR A 222 22.15 8.46 4.29
C THR A 222 23.39 7.57 4.38
N VAL A 223 23.35 6.52 5.22
CA VAL A 223 24.46 5.56 5.44
C VAL A 223 24.07 4.18 4.92
N PHE A 224 22.88 3.70 5.29
CA PHE A 224 22.26 2.52 4.70
C PHE A 224 21.49 2.93 3.43
N SER A 225 22.24 3.35 2.41
CA SER A 225 21.67 3.60 1.09
C SER A 225 21.06 2.31 0.56
N GLY A 226 19.73 2.26 0.49
CA GLY A 226 18.97 1.15 -0.09
C GLY A 226 19.07 1.12 -1.61
N THR A 227 20.28 1.16 -2.15
CA THR A 227 20.59 1.01 -3.58
C THR A 227 20.52 -0.45 -3.97
N PRO A 228 19.98 -0.80 -5.16
CA PRO A 228 20.01 -2.17 -5.66
C PRO A 228 21.47 -2.66 -5.78
N HIS A 229 21.69 -3.94 -5.48
CA HIS A 229 23.00 -4.57 -5.68
C HIS A 229 23.35 -4.56 -7.18
N PRO A 230 24.54 -4.10 -7.57
CA PRO A 230 24.89 -3.96 -8.97
C PRO A 230 25.08 -5.34 -9.61
N VAL A 231 24.60 -5.48 -10.85
CA VAL A 231 24.65 -6.74 -11.61
C VAL A 231 26.10 -7.17 -11.93
N ASN A 232 27.02 -6.21 -11.98
CA ASN A 232 28.46 -6.41 -12.11
C ASN A 232 29.22 -5.63 -11.01
N PRO A 233 30.36 -6.14 -10.49
CA PRO A 233 31.02 -7.38 -10.88
C PRO A 233 30.32 -8.63 -10.31
N PHE A 234 30.38 -9.72 -11.07
CA PHE A 234 29.83 -11.02 -10.66
C PHE A 234 30.54 -11.63 -9.43
N GLU A 235 31.64 -11.05 -8.97
CA GLU A 235 32.39 -11.50 -7.80
C GLU A 235 31.65 -11.13 -6.49
N THR A 236 30.91 -10.03 -6.47
CA THR A 236 30.10 -9.56 -5.32
C THR A 236 28.60 -9.81 -5.48
N ALA A 237 28.14 -10.07 -6.72
CA ALA A 237 26.73 -10.29 -7.03
C ALA A 237 26.54 -11.48 -7.98
N THR A 238 25.35 -12.07 -7.96
CA THR A 238 24.88 -13.08 -8.90
C THR A 238 23.88 -12.41 -9.83
N PRO A 239 24.21 -12.20 -11.12
CA PRO A 239 23.23 -11.77 -12.11
C PRO A 239 22.13 -12.82 -12.22
N PHE A 240 20.88 -12.39 -12.05
CA PHE A 240 19.71 -13.26 -12.04
C PHE A 240 18.59 -12.67 -12.88
N ASP A 241 18.26 -13.32 -14.00
CA ASP A 241 17.23 -12.86 -14.91
C ASP A 241 15.84 -13.34 -14.44
N VAL A 242 14.92 -12.41 -14.19
CA VAL A 242 13.52 -12.68 -13.87
C VAL A 242 12.60 -12.18 -14.97
N GLY A 243 11.41 -12.78 -15.09
CA GLY A 243 10.38 -12.33 -16.01
C GLY A 243 8.96 -12.54 -15.46
N CYS A 244 8.01 -11.81 -16.03
CA CYS A 244 6.59 -11.89 -15.72
C CYS A 244 5.82 -12.00 -17.05
N ALA A 245 5.08 -13.09 -17.22
CA ALA A 245 4.33 -13.38 -18.44
C ALA A 245 2.90 -12.83 -18.30
N LEU A 246 2.58 -11.77 -19.04
CA LEU A 246 1.28 -11.10 -19.06
C LEU A 246 0.81 -11.03 -20.52
N PRO A 247 0.19 -12.11 -21.05
CA PRO A 247 -0.29 -12.17 -22.43
C PRO A 247 -1.27 -11.03 -22.71
N PRO A 248 -0.98 -10.10 -23.65
CA PRO A 248 -1.86 -8.95 -23.88
C PRO A 248 -3.09 -9.31 -24.71
N PHE A 249 -4.24 -8.76 -24.31
CA PHE A 249 -5.56 -9.00 -24.91
C PHE A 249 -5.58 -8.70 -26.40
N TRP A 250 -4.93 -7.62 -26.85
CA TRP A 250 -4.89 -7.24 -28.28
C TRP A 250 -4.19 -8.28 -29.18
N LYS A 251 -3.29 -9.10 -28.62
CA LYS A 251 -2.52 -10.12 -29.35
C LYS A 251 -3.28 -11.43 -29.48
N TYR A 252 -3.95 -11.86 -28.41
CA TYR A 252 -4.61 -13.16 -28.32
C TYR A 252 -6.14 -13.10 -28.53
N LYS A 253 -6.75 -11.91 -28.43
CA LYS A 253 -8.17 -11.58 -28.68
C LYS A 253 -9.20 -12.19 -27.71
N ASP A 254 -8.81 -13.19 -26.91
CA ASP A 254 -9.65 -13.76 -25.86
C ASP A 254 -9.62 -12.93 -24.57
N ALA A 255 -10.80 -12.69 -23.97
CA ALA A 255 -10.98 -11.87 -22.76
C ALA A 255 -10.38 -12.49 -21.47
N SER A 256 -9.84 -13.70 -21.57
CA SER A 256 -9.06 -14.39 -20.54
C SER A 256 -8.04 -15.27 -21.26
N PRO A 257 -6.72 -14.99 -21.16
CA PRO A 257 -5.71 -15.73 -21.90
C PRO A 257 -5.72 -17.23 -21.57
N ALA A 258 -5.53 -18.06 -22.59
CA ALA A 258 -5.47 -19.51 -22.48
C ALA A 258 -4.12 -20.00 -21.94
N LEU A 259 -4.04 -21.28 -21.58
CA LEU A 259 -2.79 -21.96 -21.20
C LEU A 259 -1.73 -21.81 -22.30
N GLU A 260 -2.15 -21.97 -23.55
CA GLU A 260 -1.34 -21.83 -24.76
C GLU A 260 -0.76 -20.42 -24.92
N ASP A 261 -1.48 -19.39 -24.49
CA ASP A 261 -1.04 -18.00 -24.55
C ASP A 261 0.07 -17.77 -23.52
N TYR A 262 -0.12 -18.18 -22.26
CA TYR A 262 0.92 -18.11 -21.24
C TYR A 262 2.17 -18.93 -21.61
N ILE A 263 2.00 -20.09 -22.24
CA ILE A 263 3.10 -20.90 -22.77
C ILE A 263 3.84 -20.17 -23.90
N THR A 264 3.11 -19.60 -24.87
CA THR A 264 3.66 -18.86 -26.02
C THR A 264 4.41 -17.61 -25.57
N GLU A 265 3.82 -16.89 -24.63
CA GLU A 265 4.37 -15.69 -24.04
C GLU A 265 5.62 -15.99 -23.21
N SER A 266 5.61 -17.06 -22.41
CA SER A 266 6.78 -17.50 -21.62
C SER A 266 7.95 -17.98 -22.48
N LYS A 267 7.69 -18.49 -23.69
CA LYS A 267 8.73 -18.83 -24.68
C LYS A 267 9.45 -17.58 -25.25
N SER A 268 8.82 -16.40 -25.20
CA SER A 268 9.46 -15.13 -25.56
C SER A 268 10.46 -14.66 -24.48
N LEU A 269 10.24 -15.03 -23.21
CA LEU A 269 11.07 -14.66 -22.06
C LEU A 269 12.20 -15.68 -21.80
N ASN A 270 12.73 -16.33 -22.85
CA ASN A 270 13.63 -17.49 -22.74
C ASN A 270 15.03 -17.20 -22.14
N HIS A 271 15.42 -15.93 -22.02
CA HIS A 271 16.62 -15.49 -21.31
C HIS A 271 16.43 -15.47 -19.78
N ALA A 272 15.20 -15.33 -19.30
CA ALA A 272 14.89 -15.36 -17.87
C ALA A 272 15.24 -16.74 -17.26
N LYS A 273 15.72 -16.73 -16.00
CA LYS A 273 15.93 -17.92 -15.17
C LYS A 273 14.66 -18.35 -14.47
N VAL A 274 13.84 -17.39 -14.03
CA VAL A 274 12.48 -17.66 -13.56
C VAL A 274 11.50 -16.74 -14.28
N VAL A 275 10.49 -17.35 -14.92
CA VAL A 275 9.30 -16.64 -15.43
C VAL A 275 8.15 -16.89 -14.47
N LEU A 276 7.49 -15.84 -14.00
CA LEU A 276 6.30 -15.92 -13.14
C LEU A 276 5.04 -15.65 -13.96
N TRP A 277 3.98 -16.42 -13.69
CA TRP A 277 2.63 -16.17 -14.22
C TRP A 277 1.77 -15.48 -13.13
N PRO A 278 0.82 -14.61 -13.49
CA PRO A 278 -0.05 -13.91 -12.55
C PRO A 278 -1.03 -14.85 -11.84
N GLU A 279 -1.67 -14.37 -10.77
CA GLU A 279 -2.55 -15.17 -9.93
C GLU A 279 -3.75 -15.72 -10.71
N GLY A 280 -3.94 -17.04 -10.65
CA GLY A 280 -5.04 -17.71 -11.38
C GLY A 280 -4.92 -17.58 -12.90
N ALA A 281 -3.68 -17.58 -13.43
CA ALA A 281 -3.42 -17.56 -14.87
C ALA A 281 -4.09 -18.72 -15.62
N VAL A 282 -4.14 -19.92 -15.02
CA VAL A 282 -4.80 -21.11 -15.56
C VAL A 282 -5.67 -21.79 -14.51
N SER A 283 -6.71 -22.53 -14.92
CA SER A 283 -7.61 -23.23 -14.01
C SER A 283 -7.80 -24.68 -14.43
N PHE A 284 -7.79 -25.59 -13.45
CA PHE A 284 -7.90 -27.04 -13.66
C PHE A 284 -9.13 -27.61 -12.91
N PRO A 285 -10.03 -28.36 -13.57
CA PRO A 285 -11.22 -28.90 -12.93
C PRO A 285 -10.94 -30.16 -12.08
N SER A 286 -9.74 -30.72 -12.14
CA SER A 286 -9.28 -31.82 -11.29
C SER A 286 -7.77 -31.78 -11.03
N GLU A 287 -7.34 -32.39 -9.92
CA GLU A 287 -5.92 -32.60 -9.57
C GLU A 287 -5.17 -33.40 -10.64
N SER A 288 -5.85 -34.38 -11.27
CA SER A 288 -5.31 -35.14 -12.42
C SER A 288 -5.09 -34.29 -13.67
N GLU A 289 -5.95 -33.30 -13.94
CA GLU A 289 -5.79 -32.39 -15.08
C GLU A 289 -4.76 -31.29 -14.80
N ARG A 290 -4.62 -30.87 -13.53
CA ARG A 290 -3.50 -30.03 -13.08
C ARG A 290 -2.16 -30.72 -13.38
N ASP A 291 -2.01 -31.97 -12.99
CA ASP A 291 -0.74 -32.68 -13.16
C ASP A 291 -0.43 -33.00 -14.63
N ALA A 292 -1.43 -33.37 -15.42
CA ALA A 292 -1.29 -33.48 -16.89
C ALA A 292 -0.96 -32.13 -17.55
N GLY A 293 -1.57 -31.04 -17.09
CA GLY A 293 -1.24 -29.67 -17.50
C GLY A 293 0.19 -29.28 -17.15
N PHE A 294 0.66 -29.63 -15.95
CA PHE A 294 2.06 -29.43 -15.57
C PHE A 294 3.02 -30.22 -16.46
N ASP A 295 2.70 -31.46 -16.85
CA ASP A 295 3.54 -32.24 -17.79
C ASP A 295 3.57 -31.64 -19.20
N TYR A 296 2.45 -31.11 -19.71
CA TYR A 296 2.42 -30.38 -20.96
C TYR A 296 3.23 -29.08 -20.90
N ILE A 297 3.17 -28.37 -19.77
CA ILE A 297 3.99 -27.17 -19.50
C ILE A 297 5.48 -27.55 -19.44
N ARG A 298 5.87 -28.61 -18.71
CA ARG A 298 7.26 -29.11 -18.64
C ARG A 298 7.84 -29.39 -20.03
N GLN A 299 7.06 -30.02 -20.90
CA GLN A 299 7.43 -30.29 -22.30
C GLN A 299 7.57 -29.01 -23.15
N SER A 300 6.87 -27.94 -22.77
CA SER A 300 6.96 -26.63 -23.42
C SER A 300 8.06 -25.72 -22.88
N ILE A 301 8.67 -26.02 -21.72
CA ILE A 301 9.79 -25.24 -21.16
C ILE A 301 11.06 -25.45 -22.00
N PRO A 302 11.72 -24.39 -22.50
CA PRO A 302 12.96 -24.52 -23.27
C PRO A 302 14.11 -25.17 -22.47
N ALA A 303 14.99 -25.89 -23.16
CA ALA A 303 16.18 -26.53 -22.57
C ALA A 303 17.29 -25.54 -22.14
N SER A 304 16.97 -24.26 -21.94
CA SER A 304 17.84 -23.17 -21.47
C SER A 304 18.17 -23.25 -19.97
N GLY A 305 17.54 -24.16 -19.22
CA GLY A 305 17.56 -24.15 -17.75
C GLY A 305 16.68 -23.05 -17.14
N THR A 306 15.66 -22.61 -17.87
CA THR A 306 14.62 -21.70 -17.37
C THR A 306 13.59 -22.48 -16.54
N TYR A 307 13.11 -21.86 -15.46
CA TYR A 307 12.04 -22.38 -14.62
C TYR A 307 10.79 -21.51 -14.81
N TRP A 308 9.61 -22.12 -14.87
CA TRP A 308 8.33 -21.40 -14.92
C TRP A 308 7.59 -21.60 -13.61
N ALA A 309 7.21 -20.49 -12.99
CA ALA A 309 6.44 -20.42 -11.76
C ALA A 309 4.98 -20.15 -12.12
N VAL A 310 4.25 -21.23 -12.34
CA VAL A 310 2.87 -21.25 -12.84
C VAL A 310 1.92 -21.05 -11.67
N SER A 311 1.21 -19.93 -11.60
CA SER A 311 0.07 -19.81 -10.71
C SER A 311 -1.19 -20.36 -11.38
N PHE A 312 -1.99 -21.08 -10.59
CA PHE A 312 -3.14 -21.84 -11.06
C PHE A 312 -4.28 -21.82 -10.04
N GLU A 313 -5.49 -22.10 -10.50
CA GLU A 313 -6.59 -22.55 -9.66
C GLU A 313 -6.85 -24.03 -9.92
N GLU A 314 -7.27 -24.78 -8.91
CA GLU A 314 -7.79 -26.13 -9.11
C GLU A 314 -9.06 -26.38 -8.29
N HIS A 315 -9.99 -27.17 -8.82
CA HIS A 315 -11.20 -27.58 -8.12
C HIS A 315 -10.96 -28.85 -7.28
N VAL A 316 -11.19 -28.74 -5.97
CA VAL A 316 -11.10 -29.84 -5.01
C VAL A 316 -12.51 -30.22 -4.55
N LEU A 317 -12.85 -31.51 -4.64
CA LEU A 317 -14.10 -32.03 -4.08
C LEU A 317 -13.99 -32.11 -2.55
N ARG A 318 -14.86 -31.42 -1.81
CA ARG A 318 -14.90 -31.55 -0.36
C ARG A 318 -15.45 -32.94 0.03
N PRO A 319 -14.69 -33.77 0.80
CA PRO A 319 -15.08 -35.17 1.07
C PRO A 319 -16.41 -35.37 1.82
N SER A 320 -16.94 -34.34 2.47
CA SER A 320 -18.20 -34.41 3.25
C SER A 320 -19.46 -34.15 2.43
N ASP A 321 -19.39 -33.30 1.40
CA ASP A 321 -20.58 -32.59 0.88
C ASP A 321 -20.76 -32.69 -0.65
N ASN A 322 -19.83 -33.32 -1.37
CA ASN A 322 -19.72 -33.27 -2.85
C ASN A 322 -19.66 -31.84 -3.46
N THR A 323 -19.51 -30.80 -2.64
CA THR A 323 -19.28 -29.43 -3.10
C THR A 323 -17.85 -29.30 -3.62
N SER A 324 -17.69 -28.95 -4.89
CA SER A 324 -16.42 -28.46 -5.41
C SER A 324 -16.10 -27.10 -4.81
N LEU A 325 -14.86 -26.93 -4.35
CA LEU A 325 -14.29 -25.67 -3.89
C LEU A 325 -12.94 -25.51 -4.58
N SER A 326 -12.65 -24.32 -5.08
CA SER A 326 -11.35 -24.11 -5.71
C SER A 326 -10.27 -23.85 -4.64
N ARG A 327 -9.00 -24.00 -5.01
CA ARG A 327 -7.86 -23.44 -4.28
C ARG A 327 -6.89 -22.81 -5.27
N THR A 328 -6.42 -21.61 -4.96
CA THR A 328 -5.41 -20.91 -5.77
C THR A 328 -4.02 -21.29 -5.28
N GLY A 329 -3.13 -21.62 -6.21
CA GLY A 329 -1.77 -22.04 -5.91
C GLY A 329 -0.74 -21.53 -6.91
N ILE A 330 0.50 -21.96 -6.68
CA ILE A 330 1.65 -21.71 -7.55
C ILE A 330 2.59 -22.91 -7.51
N ALA A 331 3.01 -23.39 -8.69
CA ALA A 331 3.91 -24.51 -8.89
C ALA A 331 5.19 -24.05 -9.60
N LEU A 332 6.36 -24.48 -9.12
CA LEU A 332 7.64 -24.25 -9.78
C LEU A 332 8.01 -25.46 -10.65
N LEU A 333 8.04 -25.25 -11.97
CA LEU A 333 8.25 -26.27 -12.99
C LEU A 333 9.57 -26.02 -13.75
N SER A 334 10.15 -27.11 -14.28
CA SER A 334 11.32 -27.07 -15.18
C SER A 334 11.26 -28.25 -16.15
N ASN A 335 11.96 -28.17 -17.29
CA ASN A 335 12.01 -29.27 -18.26
C ASN A 335 12.87 -30.48 -17.83
N HIS A 336 13.74 -30.33 -16.84
CA HIS A 336 14.73 -31.34 -16.42
C HIS A 336 14.32 -32.15 -15.19
N SER A 337 13.08 -31.96 -14.72
CA SER A 337 12.48 -32.69 -13.59
C SER A 337 11.03 -33.04 -13.93
N SER A 338 10.68 -34.31 -13.82
CA SER A 338 9.28 -34.76 -13.81
C SER A 338 8.55 -34.36 -12.53
N GLU A 339 9.30 -34.16 -11.43
CA GLU A 339 8.73 -33.72 -10.15
C GLU A 339 8.55 -32.20 -10.11
N THR A 340 7.51 -31.73 -9.42
CA THR A 340 7.27 -30.30 -9.17
C THR A 340 8.18 -29.82 -8.04
N HIS A 341 9.09 -28.88 -8.32
CA HIS A 341 10.11 -28.43 -7.38
C HIS A 341 9.56 -27.77 -6.11
N MET A 342 8.39 -27.13 -6.23
CA MET A 342 7.75 -26.39 -5.15
C MET A 342 6.26 -26.20 -5.49
N VAL A 343 5.35 -26.46 -4.53
CA VAL A 343 3.93 -26.10 -4.64
C VAL A 343 3.49 -25.32 -3.41
N TYR A 344 2.84 -24.18 -3.62
CA TYR A 344 2.26 -23.37 -2.55
C TYR A 344 0.78 -23.07 -2.84
N TYR A 345 -0.03 -22.91 -1.79
CA TYR A 345 -1.44 -22.55 -1.87
C TYR A 345 -1.72 -21.30 -1.02
N LYS A 346 -2.51 -20.37 -1.57
CA LYS A 346 -2.83 -19.06 -0.97
C LYS A 346 -3.39 -19.25 0.45
N ARG A 347 -2.70 -18.73 1.47
CA ARG A 347 -3.13 -18.88 2.88
C ARG A 347 -4.22 -17.88 3.24
N SER A 348 -4.16 -16.68 2.68
CA SER A 348 -4.96 -15.51 3.05
C SER A 348 -6.00 -15.18 1.98
N LEU A 349 -7.20 -15.73 2.11
CA LEU A 349 -8.29 -15.47 1.17
C LEU A 349 -8.91 -14.08 1.38
N VAL A 350 -9.24 -13.38 0.30
CA VAL A 350 -9.98 -12.11 0.34
C VAL A 350 -11.37 -12.35 0.99
N PRO A 351 -11.67 -11.72 2.15
CA PRO A 351 -12.97 -11.88 2.80
C PRO A 351 -14.12 -11.44 1.90
N ILE A 352 -15.24 -12.16 1.96
CA ILE A 352 -16.47 -11.95 1.18
C ILE A 352 -16.31 -12.29 -0.32
N ALA A 353 -15.21 -11.94 -0.97
CA ALA A 353 -14.99 -12.30 -2.38
C ALA A 353 -14.60 -13.79 -2.54
N GLU A 354 -13.45 -14.18 -2.00
CA GLU A 354 -12.87 -15.51 -2.17
C GLU A 354 -13.43 -16.51 -1.14
N SER A 355 -13.69 -16.05 0.08
CA SER A 355 -13.98 -16.89 1.26
C SER A 355 -15.25 -17.76 1.19
N PHE A 356 -16.02 -17.71 0.10
CA PHE A 356 -17.19 -18.57 -0.13
C PHE A 356 -16.95 -19.68 -1.16
N HIS A 357 -15.92 -19.56 -2.02
CA HIS A 357 -15.65 -20.50 -3.11
C HIS A 357 -14.22 -21.04 -3.11
N LEU A 358 -13.26 -20.32 -2.53
CA LEU A 358 -11.90 -20.78 -2.31
C LEU A 358 -11.72 -21.44 -0.94
N THR A 359 -10.82 -22.43 -0.87
CA THR A 359 -10.33 -23.05 0.38
C THR A 359 -8.89 -22.57 0.64
N PRO A 360 -8.56 -22.08 1.86
CA PRO A 360 -7.22 -21.56 2.15
C PRO A 360 -6.18 -22.68 2.24
N GLY A 361 -4.96 -22.40 1.80
CA GLY A 361 -3.79 -23.20 2.09
C GLY A 361 -3.46 -23.21 3.59
N ILE A 362 -3.25 -24.39 4.16
CA ILE A 362 -2.88 -24.55 5.58
C ILE A 362 -1.36 -24.64 5.81
N LEU A 363 -0.61 -25.02 4.78
CA LEU A 363 0.84 -25.22 4.86
C LEU A 363 1.58 -23.87 4.85
N PRO A 364 2.74 -23.78 5.54
CA PRO A 364 3.63 -22.62 5.40
C PRO A 364 4.19 -22.55 3.97
N PRO A 365 4.64 -21.37 3.50
CA PRO A 365 5.32 -21.26 2.22
C PRO A 365 6.59 -22.12 2.20
N PRO A 366 6.75 -23.06 1.25
CA PRO A 366 7.96 -23.87 1.13
C PRO A 366 9.16 -23.04 0.63
N THR A 367 10.36 -23.61 0.74
CA THR A 367 11.58 -23.06 0.14
C THR A 367 12.24 -24.07 -0.81
N TYR A 368 12.70 -23.60 -1.96
CA TYR A 368 13.47 -24.39 -2.93
C TYR A 368 14.84 -23.75 -3.16
N GLU A 369 15.91 -24.54 -3.23
CA GLU A 369 17.26 -24.06 -3.56
C GLU A 369 17.56 -24.27 -5.05
N LEU A 370 17.51 -23.19 -5.83
CA LEU A 370 17.79 -23.18 -7.27
C LEU A 370 19.31 -23.19 -7.53
N PRO A 371 19.90 -24.24 -8.14
CA PRO A 371 21.34 -24.30 -8.40
C PRO A 371 21.73 -23.56 -9.69
N LEU A 372 22.27 -22.35 -9.56
CA LEU A 372 22.75 -21.58 -10.72
C LEU A 372 24.17 -21.95 -11.15
N GLY A 373 24.27 -22.67 -12.26
CA GLY A 373 25.54 -22.88 -12.98
C GLY A 373 26.10 -21.58 -13.58
N ALA A 374 27.39 -21.61 -13.91
CA ALA A 374 28.12 -20.46 -14.43
C ALA A 374 27.56 -19.93 -15.78
N PRO A 375 27.42 -18.60 -15.96
CA PRO A 375 27.16 -17.99 -17.27
C PRO A 375 28.22 -18.37 -18.31
N LYS A 376 27.84 -18.49 -19.59
CA LYS A 376 28.72 -18.97 -20.68
C LYS A 376 30.06 -18.22 -20.83
N HIS A 377 30.14 -16.98 -20.35
CA HIS A 377 31.34 -16.13 -20.42
C HIS A 377 32.19 -16.17 -19.13
N ILE A 378 31.81 -16.94 -18.11
CA ILE A 378 32.52 -17.06 -16.83
C ILE A 378 32.97 -18.51 -16.64
N GLY A 379 34.27 -18.74 -16.46
CA GLY A 379 34.80 -20.06 -16.14
C GLY A 379 34.25 -20.58 -14.81
N LYS A 380 33.77 -21.83 -14.78
CA LYS A 380 33.23 -22.53 -13.60
C LYS A 380 33.95 -22.21 -12.26
N PRO A 381 35.28 -22.36 -12.12
CA PRO A 381 35.96 -22.07 -10.85
C PRO A 381 35.99 -20.59 -10.46
N LYS A 382 35.80 -19.65 -11.40
CA LYS A 382 35.66 -18.21 -11.10
C LYS A 382 34.23 -17.83 -10.73
N TRP A 383 33.22 -18.62 -11.13
CA TRP A 383 31.83 -18.38 -10.77
C TRP A 383 31.53 -18.72 -9.30
N ALA A 384 31.95 -19.90 -8.83
CA ALA A 384 31.71 -20.33 -7.45
C ALA A 384 33.00 -20.91 -6.83
N PRO A 385 33.98 -20.06 -6.47
CA PRO A 385 35.25 -20.53 -5.90
C PRO A 385 35.01 -21.30 -4.59
N GLY A 386 35.49 -22.54 -4.53
CA GLY A 386 35.31 -23.42 -3.38
C GLY A 386 34.05 -24.31 -3.41
N SER A 387 33.14 -24.13 -4.38
CA SER A 387 32.04 -25.07 -4.63
C SER A 387 32.53 -26.23 -5.52
N SER A 388 32.26 -27.48 -5.12
CA SER A 388 32.57 -28.67 -5.92
C SER A 388 31.81 -28.71 -7.25
N ASP A 389 30.58 -28.22 -7.22
CA ASP A 389 29.61 -28.36 -8.30
C ASP A 389 29.63 -27.14 -9.24
N PHE A 390 30.37 -26.09 -8.83
CA PHE A 390 30.48 -24.79 -9.48
C PHE A 390 29.12 -24.11 -9.69
N THR A 391 28.19 -24.27 -8.74
CA THR A 391 26.87 -23.65 -8.72
C THR A 391 26.74 -22.64 -7.56
N ARG A 392 25.86 -21.65 -7.73
CA ARG A 392 25.41 -20.74 -6.67
C ARG A 392 23.96 -21.06 -6.31
N PRO A 393 23.65 -21.50 -5.08
CA PRO A 393 22.28 -21.79 -4.67
C PRO A 393 21.51 -20.49 -4.41
N ILE A 394 20.33 -20.34 -5.04
CA ILE A 394 19.41 -19.22 -4.84
C ILE A 394 18.14 -19.73 -4.18
N LYS A 395 17.85 -19.26 -2.97
CA LYS A 395 16.66 -19.65 -2.21
C LYS A 395 15.41 -18.98 -2.77
N LEU A 396 14.49 -19.76 -3.31
CA LEU A 396 13.17 -19.32 -3.76
C LEU A 396 12.12 -19.68 -2.71
N THR A 397 11.07 -18.85 -2.63
CA THR A 397 9.81 -19.16 -1.93
C THR A 397 8.64 -18.51 -2.67
N ALA A 398 7.40 -18.72 -2.24
CA ALA A 398 6.23 -18.10 -2.85
C ALA A 398 5.22 -17.58 -1.82
N SER A 399 4.40 -16.60 -2.23
CA SER A 399 3.29 -16.03 -1.47
C SER A 399 2.33 -15.35 -2.45
N ILE A 400 1.01 -15.41 -2.24
CA ILE A 400 0.03 -15.03 -3.27
C ILE A 400 -0.78 -13.82 -2.83
N CYS A 401 -0.71 -12.74 -3.61
CA CYS A 401 -1.60 -11.58 -3.53
C CYS A 401 -1.82 -11.05 -2.09
N LEU A 402 -3.01 -11.25 -1.51
CA LEU A 402 -3.37 -10.75 -0.17
C LEU A 402 -2.46 -11.25 0.96
N ASP A 403 -1.75 -12.37 0.80
CA ASP A 403 -0.79 -12.87 1.80
C ASP A 403 0.24 -11.80 2.24
N PHE A 404 0.63 -10.88 1.33
CA PHE A 404 1.55 -9.78 1.62
C PHE A 404 0.98 -8.68 2.52
N ALA A 405 -0.35 -8.58 2.68
CA ALA A 405 -0.96 -7.61 3.58
C ALA A 405 -0.91 -8.02 5.06
N LEU A 406 -0.63 -9.30 5.36
CA LEU A 406 -0.44 -9.77 6.73
C LEU A 406 0.96 -9.40 7.25
N PRO A 407 1.14 -9.17 8.56
CA PRO A 407 2.42 -8.71 9.12
C PRO A 407 3.55 -9.75 9.01
N SER A 408 3.24 -11.05 8.96
CA SER A 408 4.26 -12.10 9.09
C SER A 408 4.04 -13.37 8.24
N PRO A 409 3.73 -13.29 6.93
CA PRO A 409 3.52 -14.47 6.06
C PRO A 409 4.74 -15.41 5.99
N PHE A 410 5.95 -14.86 6.20
CA PHE A 410 7.24 -15.55 6.07
C PHE A 410 7.88 -15.99 7.41
N ARG A 411 7.16 -15.85 8.55
CA ARG A 411 7.68 -16.24 9.87
C ARG A 411 8.11 -17.71 9.95
N ASP A 412 7.40 -18.54 9.19
CA ASP A 412 7.54 -19.99 9.18
C ASP A 412 8.72 -20.48 8.32
N LEU A 413 9.34 -19.61 7.50
CA LEU A 413 10.49 -19.97 6.66
C LEU A 413 11.75 -20.22 7.50
N ASP A 414 12.42 -21.35 7.32
CA ASP A 414 13.62 -21.68 8.12
C ASP A 414 14.77 -20.67 7.97
N SER A 415 15.01 -20.19 6.75
CA SER A 415 16.07 -19.24 6.40
C SER A 415 15.56 -18.17 5.43
N ARG A 416 16.29 -17.05 5.29
CA ARG A 416 15.91 -15.96 4.39
C ARG A 416 15.94 -16.45 2.93
N PRO A 417 14.86 -16.26 2.15
CA PRO A 417 14.88 -16.51 0.71
C PRO A 417 15.67 -15.40 0.00
N ALA A 418 16.30 -15.71 -1.12
CA ALA A 418 16.87 -14.70 -2.01
C ALA A 418 15.77 -13.99 -2.82
N LEU A 419 14.78 -14.76 -3.30
CA LEU A 419 13.65 -14.25 -4.07
C LEU A 419 12.32 -14.86 -3.61
N ILE A 420 11.32 -14.00 -3.46
CA ILE A 420 9.91 -14.35 -3.29
C ILE A 420 9.22 -14.30 -4.66
N LEU A 421 8.53 -15.36 -5.03
CA LEU A 421 7.66 -15.43 -6.21
C LEU A 421 6.25 -14.99 -5.80
N ALA A 422 5.78 -13.89 -6.38
CA ALA A 422 4.65 -13.14 -5.85
C ALA A 422 3.58 -12.86 -6.93
N PRO A 423 2.80 -13.89 -7.35
CA PRO A 423 1.72 -13.70 -8.30
C PRO A 423 0.55 -12.94 -7.66
N ALA A 424 -0.12 -12.13 -8.47
CA ALA A 424 -1.30 -11.37 -8.07
C ALA A 424 -2.27 -11.15 -9.23
N ARG A 425 -3.51 -10.77 -8.90
CA ARG A 425 -4.52 -10.31 -9.85
C ARG A 425 -5.44 -9.30 -9.17
N THR A 426 -5.02 -8.04 -9.15
CA THR A 426 -5.81 -6.96 -8.53
C THR A 426 -6.93 -6.46 -9.45
N TRP A 427 -8.05 -6.05 -8.86
CA TRP A 427 -9.26 -5.65 -9.61
C TRP A 427 -9.34 -4.14 -9.90
N ASP A 428 -8.33 -3.37 -9.47
CA ASP A 428 -8.30 -1.90 -9.54
C ASP A 428 -6.85 -1.42 -9.40
N HIS A 429 -6.40 -0.52 -10.28
CA HIS A 429 -5.03 0.03 -10.26
C HIS A 429 -4.62 0.66 -8.92
N SER A 430 -5.55 1.26 -8.16
CA SER A 430 -5.26 1.82 -6.84
C SER A 430 -5.09 0.75 -5.75
N ILE A 431 -5.65 -0.45 -5.96
CA ILE A 431 -5.38 -1.64 -5.16
C ILE A 431 -4.08 -2.30 -5.60
N GLY A 432 -3.82 -2.43 -6.91
CA GLY A 432 -2.52 -2.85 -7.45
C GLY A 432 -1.37 -2.03 -6.86
N ARG A 433 -1.51 -0.70 -6.84
CA ARG A 433 -0.55 0.21 -6.20
C ARG A 433 -0.41 0.00 -4.69
N ARG A 434 -1.50 -0.30 -3.97
CA ARG A 434 -1.40 -0.60 -2.53
C ARG A 434 -0.70 -1.94 -2.28
N MET A 435 -1.03 -2.97 -3.05
CA MET A 435 -0.45 -4.30 -2.91
C MET A 435 1.03 -4.32 -3.29
N TRP A 436 1.43 -3.65 -4.37
CA TRP A 436 2.83 -3.42 -4.74
C TRP A 436 3.66 -2.86 -3.59
N GLU A 437 3.14 -1.84 -2.89
CA GLU A 437 3.82 -1.22 -1.76
C GLU A 437 3.85 -2.11 -0.50
N GLU A 438 2.81 -2.92 -0.23
CA GLU A 438 2.88 -3.97 0.81
C GLU A 438 3.95 -5.03 0.47
N VAL A 439 4.04 -5.46 -0.78
CA VAL A 439 5.05 -6.43 -1.25
C VAL A 439 6.46 -5.87 -1.10
N LYS A 440 6.65 -4.61 -1.50
CA LYS A 440 7.89 -3.84 -1.28
C LYS A 440 8.23 -3.73 0.21
N GLN A 441 7.24 -3.49 1.07
CA GLN A 441 7.39 -3.45 2.51
C GLN A 441 7.83 -4.83 3.06
N ARG A 442 7.14 -5.95 2.74
CA ARG A 442 7.51 -7.31 3.19
C ARG A 442 8.91 -7.74 2.70
N ALA A 443 9.25 -7.43 1.44
CA ALA A 443 10.55 -7.76 0.86
C ALA A 443 11.69 -7.06 1.62
N ASN A 444 11.54 -5.77 1.95
CA ASN A 444 12.51 -5.04 2.76
C ASN A 444 12.53 -5.51 4.23
N GLU A 445 11.39 -5.88 4.81
CA GLU A 445 11.31 -6.43 6.18
C GLU A 445 12.10 -7.72 6.37
N ILE A 446 11.98 -8.67 5.43
CA ILE A 446 12.75 -9.92 5.48
C ILE A 446 14.13 -9.81 4.82
N GLY A 447 14.42 -8.71 4.15
CA GLY A 447 15.69 -8.43 3.48
C GLY A 447 15.92 -9.22 2.18
N SER A 448 14.85 -9.51 1.43
CA SER A 448 14.85 -10.32 0.21
C SER A 448 14.41 -9.50 -1.02
N LEU A 449 14.49 -10.10 -2.20
CA LEU A 449 13.78 -9.63 -3.39
C LEU A 449 12.37 -10.22 -3.46
N ALA A 450 11.45 -9.54 -4.13
CA ALA A 450 10.15 -10.05 -4.56
C ALA A 450 9.93 -9.76 -6.05
N LEU A 451 9.60 -10.79 -6.82
CA LEU A 451 9.15 -10.70 -8.21
C LEU A 451 7.62 -10.67 -8.19
N TRP A 452 7.03 -9.50 -8.44
CA TRP A 452 5.60 -9.27 -8.36
C TRP A 452 4.99 -9.17 -9.77
N CYS A 453 4.04 -10.05 -10.06
CA CYS A 453 3.43 -10.22 -11.37
C CYS A 453 1.91 -10.18 -11.22
N ASP A 454 1.32 -9.02 -11.53
CA ASP A 454 -0.09 -8.69 -11.30
C ASP A 454 -0.86 -8.71 -12.63
N GLY A 455 -1.65 -9.76 -12.84
CA GLY A 455 -2.54 -9.93 -14.01
C GLY A 455 -3.86 -9.16 -13.88
N GLY A 456 -3.90 -8.16 -13.01
CA GLY A 456 -5.04 -7.27 -12.81
C GLY A 456 -5.28 -6.30 -13.96
N MET A 457 -6.52 -5.81 -14.08
CA MET A 457 -6.84 -4.71 -15.01
C MET A 457 -6.20 -3.42 -14.47
N GLY A 458 -5.14 -2.96 -15.14
CA GLY A 458 -4.26 -1.91 -14.60
C GLY A 458 -3.45 -2.37 -13.39
N GLY A 459 -3.22 -3.68 -13.24
CA GLY A 459 -2.37 -4.27 -12.21
C GLY A 459 -0.93 -3.77 -12.31
N ILE A 460 -0.21 -3.68 -11.20
CA ILE A 460 1.16 -3.15 -11.19
C ILE A 460 2.14 -4.30 -11.06
N SER A 461 3.12 -4.43 -11.96
CA SER A 461 4.13 -5.49 -11.93
C SER A 461 5.55 -4.92 -11.86
N GLY A 462 6.45 -5.59 -11.13
CA GLY A 462 7.80 -5.09 -10.91
C GLY A 462 8.71 -6.00 -10.08
N VAL A 463 9.89 -5.49 -9.71
CA VAL A 463 10.77 -6.13 -8.70
C VAL A 463 10.99 -5.19 -7.52
N ALA A 464 10.77 -5.71 -6.32
CA ALA A 464 10.83 -4.95 -5.07
C ALA A 464 11.77 -5.59 -4.04
N GLY A 465 12.31 -4.77 -3.13
CA GLY A 465 13.19 -5.22 -2.04
C GLY A 465 14.68 -5.21 -2.41
N ALA A 466 15.55 -5.39 -1.41
CA ALA A 466 17.02 -5.31 -1.54
C ALA A 466 17.53 -4.07 -2.33
N GLY A 467 16.80 -2.96 -2.25
CA GLY A 467 17.06 -1.69 -2.94
C GLY A 467 16.32 -1.49 -4.28
N TYR A 468 15.76 -2.54 -4.86
CA TYR A 468 14.85 -2.41 -6.01
C TYR A 468 13.49 -1.88 -5.53
N ASN A 469 12.98 -0.88 -6.25
CA ASN A 469 11.66 -0.26 -6.05
C ASN A 469 11.00 0.04 -7.41
N GLU A 470 11.41 -0.68 -8.46
CA GLU A 470 11.08 -0.40 -9.86
C GLU A 470 9.80 -1.14 -10.29
N VAL A 471 8.78 -0.37 -10.66
CA VAL A 471 7.65 -0.84 -11.47
C VAL A 471 8.13 -0.96 -12.91
N TYR A 472 7.94 -2.12 -13.52
CA TYR A 472 8.30 -2.36 -14.92
C TYR A 472 7.10 -2.35 -15.86
N GLN A 473 5.91 -2.72 -15.38
CA GLN A 473 4.68 -2.70 -16.17
C GLN A 473 3.48 -2.26 -15.33
N VAL A 474 2.55 -1.56 -15.97
CA VAL A 474 1.20 -1.31 -15.43
C VAL A 474 0.18 -1.76 -16.47
N GLY A 475 -0.73 -2.66 -16.08
CA GLY A 475 -1.59 -3.39 -17.00
C GLY A 475 -0.89 -4.56 -17.68
N GLU A 476 -1.42 -4.95 -18.83
CA GLU A 476 -0.95 -6.08 -19.65
C GLU A 476 0.42 -5.83 -20.28
N GLY A 477 1.13 -6.90 -20.69
CA GLY A 477 2.40 -6.83 -21.39
C GLY A 477 3.55 -7.50 -20.62
N SER A 478 4.17 -8.50 -21.24
CA SER A 478 5.24 -9.27 -20.60
C SER A 478 6.56 -8.52 -20.54
N TRP A 479 7.29 -8.70 -19.45
CA TRP A 479 8.57 -8.03 -19.21
C TRP A 479 9.58 -8.94 -18.53
N SER A 480 10.84 -8.51 -18.52
CA SER A 480 11.94 -9.22 -17.87
C SER A 480 13.06 -8.27 -17.46
N ARG A 481 13.86 -8.69 -16.46
CA ARG A 481 14.90 -7.87 -15.83
C ARG A 481 16.00 -8.73 -15.22
N THR A 482 17.26 -8.37 -15.48
CA THR A 482 18.39 -8.88 -14.70
C THR A 482 18.49 -8.13 -13.37
N VAL A 483 18.52 -8.86 -12.25
CA VAL A 483 18.73 -8.30 -10.90
C VAL A 483 19.98 -8.89 -10.26
N GLY A 484 20.64 -8.09 -9.43
CA GLY A 484 21.81 -8.53 -8.65
C GLY A 484 21.40 -9.12 -7.30
N ILE A 485 21.74 -10.38 -7.06
CA ILE A 485 21.61 -11.04 -5.74
C ILE A 485 23.00 -11.08 -5.07
N PRO A 486 23.21 -10.58 -3.84
CA PRO A 486 24.54 -10.59 -3.21
C PRO A 486 25.16 -12.00 -3.14
N TYR A 487 26.48 -12.07 -3.36
CA TYR A 487 27.26 -13.31 -3.29
C TYR A 487 28.48 -13.14 -2.36
N PRO A 488 28.72 -14.06 -1.41
CA PRO A 488 27.85 -15.18 -1.01
C PRO A 488 26.51 -14.69 -0.47
N PHE A 489 25.42 -15.43 -0.75
CA PHE A 489 24.09 -15.05 -0.29
C PHE A 489 23.93 -15.37 1.20
N ASP A 490 23.83 -14.32 2.01
CA ASP A 490 23.52 -14.42 3.43
C ASP A 490 22.06 -14.89 3.62
N SER A 491 21.86 -16.14 4.05
CA SER A 491 20.52 -16.68 4.34
C SER A 491 20.05 -16.46 5.80
N THR A 492 20.74 -15.62 6.59
CA THR A 492 20.24 -15.26 7.93
C THR A 492 18.95 -14.44 7.85
N ARG A 493 18.04 -14.69 8.78
CA ARG A 493 16.79 -13.92 8.92
C ARG A 493 17.10 -12.55 9.53
N THR A 494 16.46 -11.49 9.02
CA THR A 494 16.46 -10.18 9.69
C THR A 494 15.86 -10.29 11.09
N PHE A 495 16.13 -9.29 11.94
CA PHE A 495 15.60 -9.26 13.30
C PHE A 495 14.05 -9.28 13.29
N TYR A 496 13.40 -8.57 12.37
CA TYR A 496 11.95 -8.63 12.20
C TYR A 496 11.48 -10.02 11.71
N ALA A 497 12.13 -10.61 10.70
CA ALA A 497 11.77 -11.96 10.22
C ALA A 497 11.96 -13.07 11.28
N ARG A 498 12.74 -12.82 12.34
CA ARG A 498 12.92 -13.73 13.47
C ARG A 498 11.92 -13.52 14.62
N PHE A 499 11.50 -12.28 14.91
CA PHE A 499 10.74 -11.95 16.13
C PHE A 499 9.37 -11.28 15.89
N GLY A 500 9.07 -10.86 14.66
CA GLY A 500 7.90 -10.06 14.30
C GLY A 500 7.84 -8.72 15.03
N ASP A 501 6.64 -8.17 15.18
CA ASP A 501 6.39 -6.88 15.85
C ASP A 501 6.59 -6.93 17.38
N THR A 502 6.76 -8.13 17.95
CA THR A 502 6.84 -8.37 19.41
C THR A 502 7.87 -7.50 20.14
N PRO A 503 9.14 -7.40 19.66
CA PRO A 503 10.15 -6.57 20.34
C PRO A 503 9.87 -5.07 20.19
N THR A 504 9.29 -4.65 19.06
CA THR A 504 8.88 -3.25 18.82
C THR A 504 7.80 -2.83 19.82
N ILE A 505 6.77 -3.67 20.02
CA ILE A 505 5.74 -3.45 21.04
C ILE A 505 6.38 -3.42 22.43
N ALA A 506 7.19 -4.43 22.77
CA ALA A 506 7.85 -4.51 24.08
C ALA A 506 8.73 -3.28 24.38
N ALA A 507 9.52 -2.81 23.42
CA ALA A 507 10.34 -1.60 23.55
C ALA A 507 9.47 -0.34 23.70
N SER A 508 8.41 -0.20 22.90
CA SER A 508 7.48 0.94 22.98
C SER A 508 6.83 1.06 24.36
N TRP A 509 6.42 -0.06 24.98
CA TRP A 509 5.88 -0.08 26.34
C TRP A 509 6.95 0.01 27.42
N PHE A 510 8.17 -0.46 27.17
CA PHE A 510 9.30 -0.28 28.08
C PHE A 510 9.63 1.21 28.28
N PHE A 511 9.58 2.04 27.24
CA PHE A 511 9.78 3.50 27.39
C PHE A 511 8.63 4.21 28.13
N VAL A 512 7.39 3.69 28.06
CA VAL A 512 6.24 4.24 28.81
C VAL A 512 6.28 3.82 30.28
N LEU A 513 6.46 2.52 30.55
CA LEU A 513 6.34 1.93 31.88
C LEU A 513 7.66 1.96 32.66
N GLY A 514 8.79 1.78 31.98
CA GLY A 514 10.13 1.68 32.55
C GLY A 514 10.48 2.83 33.50
N PRO A 515 10.32 4.11 33.12
CA PRO A 515 10.56 5.23 34.03
C PRO A 515 9.70 5.17 35.30
N THR A 516 8.43 4.79 35.18
CA THR A 516 7.52 4.68 36.34
C THR A 516 7.86 3.48 37.23
N ALA A 517 8.24 2.34 36.64
CA ALA A 517 8.67 1.14 37.34
C ALA A 517 10.02 1.36 38.04
N PHE A 518 10.96 2.05 37.39
CA PHE A 518 12.25 2.43 37.94
C PHE A 518 12.10 3.41 39.10
N LEU A 519 11.27 4.45 38.96
CA LEU A 519 10.95 5.38 40.06
C LEU A 519 10.23 4.66 41.23
N MET A 520 9.33 3.72 40.95
CA MET A 520 8.72 2.89 41.99
C MET A 520 9.74 1.97 42.68
N ALA A 521 10.65 1.33 41.94
CA ALA A 521 11.71 0.50 42.48
C ALA A 521 12.69 1.31 43.35
N LEU A 522 13.13 2.48 42.86
CA LEU A 522 13.91 3.44 43.64
C LEU A 522 13.16 3.86 44.90
N SER A 523 11.87 4.21 44.81
CA SER A 523 11.08 4.66 45.96
C SER A 523 10.95 3.61 47.07
N ARG A 524 10.99 2.33 46.70
CA ARG A 524 10.98 1.15 47.59
C ARG A 524 12.39 0.73 48.05
N SER A 525 13.45 1.24 47.44
CA SER A 525 14.82 0.93 47.84
C SER A 525 15.16 1.50 49.24
N PRO A 526 16.03 0.84 50.03
CA PRO A 526 16.45 1.37 51.32
C PRO A 526 17.22 2.70 51.20
N LEU A 527 17.82 2.97 50.04
CA LEU A 527 18.48 4.25 49.73
C LEU A 527 17.49 5.42 49.71
N HIS A 528 16.26 5.21 49.22
CA HIS A 528 15.24 6.25 49.23
C HIS A 528 14.68 6.52 50.65
N ALA A 529 14.61 5.49 51.49
CA ALA A 529 14.33 5.67 52.91
C ALA A 529 15.46 6.44 53.63
N LEU A 530 16.72 6.27 53.21
CA LEU A 530 17.86 7.04 53.71
C LEU A 530 17.85 8.49 53.23
N THR A 531 17.58 8.78 51.96
CA THR A 531 17.47 10.17 51.47
C THR A 531 16.28 10.90 52.09
N ILE A 532 15.12 10.26 52.26
CA ILE A 532 13.98 10.86 52.99
C ILE A 532 14.37 11.16 54.44
N LYS A 533 15.08 10.26 55.13
CA LYS A 533 15.61 10.51 56.49
C LYS A 533 16.59 11.68 56.50
N CYS A 534 17.51 11.75 55.52
CA CYS A 534 18.50 12.81 55.41
C CYS A 534 17.85 14.18 55.14
N VAL A 535 16.93 14.28 54.17
CA VAL A 535 16.18 15.51 53.87
C VAL A 535 15.35 15.95 55.08
N ARG A 536 14.67 15.03 55.78
CA ARG A 536 13.95 15.35 57.03
C ARG A 536 14.86 15.79 58.17
N TRP A 537 16.10 15.27 58.23
CA TRP A 537 17.10 15.69 59.21
C TRP A 537 17.65 17.09 58.90
N VAL A 538 17.95 17.38 57.63
CA VAL A 538 18.35 18.73 57.17
C VAL A 538 17.24 19.75 57.39
N ALA A 539 15.99 19.41 57.06
CA ALA A 539 14.82 20.26 57.34
C ALA A 539 14.69 20.55 58.84
N LYS A 540 14.62 19.51 59.69
CA LYS A 540 14.58 19.70 61.15
C LYS A 540 15.77 20.49 61.70
N LYS A 541 16.97 20.37 61.10
CA LYS A 541 18.14 21.16 61.50
C LYS A 541 17.99 22.63 61.11
N LYS A 542 17.42 22.93 59.94
CA LYS A 542 17.08 24.29 59.50
C LYS A 542 16.00 24.91 60.40
N ASP A 543 14.93 24.17 60.70
CA ASP A 543 13.88 24.61 61.61
C ASP A 543 14.46 24.94 63.00
N LYS A 544 15.28 24.04 63.54
CA LYS A 544 15.92 24.22 64.86
C LYS A 544 16.89 25.42 64.89
N LEU A 545 17.59 25.70 63.79
CA LEU A 545 18.40 26.91 63.62
C LEU A 545 17.53 28.16 63.55
N SER A 546 16.38 28.13 62.85
CA SER A 546 15.46 29.28 62.81
C SER A 546 14.77 29.57 64.15
N SER A 547 14.60 28.56 65.01
CA SER A 547 14.10 28.75 66.38
C SER A 547 15.16 29.21 67.39
N ALA A 548 16.44 29.17 67.03
CA ALA A 548 17.55 29.61 67.89
C ALA A 548 17.79 31.12 67.71
N GLY A 549 16.80 31.93 68.09
CA GLY A 549 16.80 33.37 67.86
C GLY A 549 17.89 34.12 68.63
N THR A 550 18.86 34.66 67.90
CA THR A 550 19.62 35.86 68.28
C THR A 550 19.30 36.95 67.26
N ALA A 551 18.78 38.08 67.73
CA ALA A 551 18.24 39.14 66.88
C ALA A 551 19.30 40.20 66.55
N GLU A 552 20.22 39.86 65.65
CA GLU A 552 21.00 40.85 64.90
C GLU A 552 20.77 40.63 63.40
N GLN A 553 20.71 41.73 62.63
CA GLN A 553 20.68 41.69 61.17
C GLN A 553 22.11 41.82 60.62
N PRO A 554 22.69 40.78 60.01
CA PRO A 554 23.86 40.96 59.14
C PRO A 554 23.36 41.49 57.79
N ASN A 555 24.06 42.47 57.22
CA ASN A 555 23.82 42.89 55.84
C ASN A 555 24.05 41.71 54.88
N LEU A 556 23.17 41.57 53.87
CA LEU A 556 23.11 40.40 52.99
C LEU A 556 24.25 40.36 51.96
N ILE A 557 25.47 40.06 52.42
CA ILE A 557 26.65 39.82 51.60
C ILE A 557 27.23 38.44 51.99
N VAL A 558 27.88 37.77 51.04
CA VAL A 558 28.46 36.42 51.16
C VAL A 558 27.45 35.26 51.28
N PHE A 559 26.91 34.86 50.12
CA PHE A 559 26.66 33.44 49.84
C PHE A 559 27.12 33.05 48.43
N ARG A 560 28.38 33.39 48.10
CA ARG A 560 29.04 33.09 46.80
C ARG A 560 30.38 32.37 46.95
N GLU A 561 30.57 31.56 48.00
CA GLU A 561 31.84 30.89 48.25
C GLU A 561 31.73 29.43 48.77
N VAL A 562 30.99 28.60 48.03
CA VAL A 562 31.11 27.12 48.12
C VAL A 562 31.20 26.51 46.71
N SER A 563 31.97 27.13 45.82
CA SER A 563 32.17 26.68 44.44
C SER A 563 33.58 26.95 43.88
N SER A 564 34.57 27.16 44.76
CA SER A 564 35.95 27.55 44.43
C SER A 564 37.01 26.49 44.82
N LYS A 565 36.59 25.27 45.18
CA LYS A 565 37.49 24.17 45.60
C LYS A 565 37.27 22.84 44.85
N MET A 566 37.24 22.93 43.52
CA MET A 566 37.84 21.89 42.66
C MET A 566 38.73 22.62 41.65
N GLY A 567 40.03 22.30 41.66
CA GLY A 567 41.04 23.03 40.90
C GLY A 567 41.07 22.64 39.43
N VAL A 568 41.12 23.64 38.56
CA VAL A 568 41.55 23.45 37.17
C VAL A 568 43.08 23.50 37.15
N VAL A 569 43.70 22.46 36.59
CA VAL A 569 45.14 22.41 36.27
C VAL A 569 45.26 22.46 34.74
N PRO A 570 46.18 23.26 34.17
CA PRO A 570 46.00 23.76 32.80
C PRO A 570 46.43 22.78 31.71
N VAL A 571 45.90 23.02 30.51
CA VAL A 571 46.50 22.55 29.25
C VAL A 571 47.75 23.42 28.97
N MET A 572 48.86 22.78 28.61
CA MET A 572 50.04 23.45 28.05
C MET A 572 50.72 22.52 27.03
N ASP A 573 51.55 23.10 26.17
CA ASP A 573 51.79 22.60 24.81
C ASP A 573 52.71 21.37 24.66
N ILE A 574 52.58 20.73 23.48
CA ILE A 574 53.39 19.58 23.04
C ILE A 574 54.59 20.07 22.22
N PRO A 575 55.84 19.85 22.67
CA PRO A 575 57.00 19.80 21.80
C PRO A 575 57.23 18.37 21.28
N ALA A 576 57.62 18.21 20.01
CA ALA A 576 57.80 16.90 19.38
C ALA A 576 59.26 16.41 19.39
N THR A 577 59.53 15.18 19.84
CA THR A 577 60.71 14.39 19.42
C THR A 577 60.58 12.87 19.67
N ARG A 578 60.76 12.10 18.59
CA ARG A 578 61.47 10.79 18.42
C ARG A 578 61.21 9.58 19.37
N LEU A 579 61.09 8.42 18.70
CA LEU A 579 61.15 7.01 19.18
C LEU A 579 62.42 6.70 20.02
N PRO A 580 62.37 5.70 20.95
CA PRO A 580 62.65 4.31 20.55
C PRO A 580 61.78 3.20 21.22
N GLU A 581 61.96 1.96 20.73
CA GLU A 581 61.41 0.68 21.24
C GLU A 581 62.35 0.01 22.31
N PRO A 582 62.14 -1.26 22.76
CA PRO A 582 60.95 -1.84 23.45
C PRO A 582 61.28 -2.73 24.71
N PHE A 583 60.21 -3.16 25.42
CA PHE A 583 60.18 -4.24 26.45
C PHE A 583 60.98 -4.01 27.77
N PRO A 584 60.74 -4.78 28.88
CA PRO A 584 59.75 -5.87 29.08
C PRO A 584 58.73 -5.71 30.23
N ARG A 585 57.59 -6.40 30.08
CA ARG A 585 56.70 -7.06 31.08
C ARG A 585 56.79 -6.63 32.57
N HIS A 586 55.64 -6.26 33.16
CA HIS A 586 54.92 -7.19 34.06
C HIS A 586 53.44 -6.82 34.33
N ALA A 587 52.66 -7.86 34.63
CA ALA A 587 51.21 -7.94 34.71
C ALA A 587 50.49 -7.09 35.78
N ASN A 588 49.30 -6.55 35.46
CA ASN A 588 48.00 -7.09 35.91
C ASN A 588 46.82 -6.12 35.68
N THR A 589 45.90 -6.43 34.76
CA THR A 589 44.51 -5.90 34.75
C THR A 589 43.60 -6.90 34.02
N VAL A 590 42.35 -7.04 34.46
CA VAL A 590 41.38 -8.00 33.91
C VAL A 590 40.51 -7.35 32.83
N CYS A 591 40.34 -8.03 31.69
CA CYS A 591 39.32 -7.75 30.69
C CYS A 591 38.85 -9.07 30.03
N PHE A 592 37.55 -9.17 29.73
CA PHE A 592 36.98 -10.34 29.04
C PHE A 592 37.28 -10.28 27.54
N TRP A 593 37.60 -11.43 26.94
CA TRP A 593 37.68 -11.63 25.49
C TRP A 593 36.72 -12.73 25.06
N VAL A 594 35.93 -12.47 24.02
CA VAL A 594 35.26 -13.52 23.24
C VAL A 594 36.28 -14.08 22.26
N LYS A 595 36.41 -15.41 22.19
CA LYS A 595 37.43 -16.09 21.39
C LYS A 595 36.80 -16.75 20.17
N ALA A 596 37.17 -16.29 18.97
CA ALA A 596 37.03 -17.04 17.73
C ALA A 596 38.18 -18.05 17.56
N SER A 597 37.98 -19.08 16.74
CA SER A 597 39.03 -20.07 16.41
C SER A 597 38.75 -20.74 15.07
N ASP A 598 39.65 -20.53 14.11
CA ASP A 598 39.76 -21.25 12.84
C ASP A 598 40.88 -22.31 12.90
N THR A 599 41.13 -22.93 11.75
CA THR A 599 42.13 -23.97 11.39
C THR A 599 41.65 -25.43 11.50
N PRO A 600 42.07 -26.33 10.57
CA PRO A 600 41.12 -27.29 9.99
C PRO A 600 41.53 -28.77 10.10
N PHE A 601 40.59 -29.70 9.86
CA PHE A 601 40.89 -31.12 9.62
C PHE A 601 39.93 -31.79 8.62
N VAL A 602 40.46 -32.81 7.92
CA VAL A 602 39.81 -33.69 6.93
C VAL A 602 39.37 -35.00 7.64
N PRO A 603 38.33 -35.73 7.18
CA PRO A 603 37.41 -36.40 8.11
C PRO A 603 37.72 -37.88 8.41
N CYS A 604 37.20 -38.34 9.57
CA CYS A 604 36.97 -39.74 9.91
C CYS A 604 35.58 -39.90 10.57
N SER A 605 34.87 -40.99 10.23
CA SER A 605 33.52 -41.27 10.71
C SER A 605 33.47 -41.76 12.18
N PRO A 606 32.45 -41.39 12.97
CA PRO A 606 32.15 -42.02 14.26
C PRO A 606 31.08 -43.12 14.15
N VAL A 607 31.34 -44.26 14.79
CA VAL A 607 30.39 -45.37 14.98
C VAL A 607 29.59 -45.16 16.28
N LEU A 608 28.33 -45.58 16.29
CA LEU A 608 27.46 -45.63 17.47
C LEU A 608 28.07 -46.48 18.62
N PRO A 609 27.96 -46.01 19.88
CA PRO A 609 27.25 -46.88 20.83
C PRO A 609 26.33 -46.15 21.83
N SER A 610 25.34 -46.90 22.31
CA SER A 610 24.33 -46.50 23.32
C SER A 610 24.83 -46.60 24.76
N ARG A 611 24.31 -45.78 25.70
CA ARG A 611 24.23 -46.06 27.16
C ARG A 611 23.21 -45.14 27.89
N PRO A 612 22.88 -45.31 29.20
CA PRO A 612 21.48 -45.58 29.57
C PRO A 612 20.87 -44.62 30.63
N ALA A 613 19.60 -44.86 30.96
CA ALA A 613 18.87 -44.12 32.00
C ALA A 613 19.38 -44.38 33.43
N ARG A 614 19.14 -43.41 34.33
CA ARG A 614 19.22 -43.59 35.79
C ARG A 614 18.22 -42.67 36.53
N SER A 615 17.50 -43.23 37.49
CA SER A 615 16.55 -42.54 38.39
C SER A 615 17.25 -42.09 39.69
N LEU A 616 16.62 -41.15 40.44
CA LEU A 616 16.82 -40.86 41.88
C LEU A 616 15.69 -39.89 42.37
N PRO A 617 15.49 -39.55 43.68
CA PRO A 617 14.24 -39.94 44.35
C PRO A 617 13.44 -38.79 45.03
N GLY A 618 12.42 -39.18 45.81
CA GLY A 618 11.46 -38.30 46.50
C GLY A 618 11.89 -37.70 47.87
N PRO A 619 10.95 -37.05 48.59
CA PRO A 619 11.25 -35.95 49.53
C PRO A 619 11.17 -36.27 51.04
N ALA A 620 11.58 -35.31 51.88
CA ALA A 620 11.52 -35.36 53.35
C ALA A 620 10.78 -34.16 53.99
N ARG A 621 10.33 -34.33 55.25
CA ARG A 621 9.51 -33.39 56.05
C ARG A 621 10.33 -32.30 56.77
N SER A 622 9.70 -31.15 57.08
CA SER A 622 9.63 -30.63 58.47
C SER A 622 8.46 -29.63 58.69
N THR A 623 8.28 -29.18 59.94
CA THR A 623 7.17 -28.32 60.44
C THR A 623 7.63 -26.84 60.60
N ARG A 624 6.88 -25.81 61.04
CA ARG A 624 5.99 -25.71 62.24
C ARG A 624 5.29 -24.34 62.40
N SER A 625 4.19 -24.33 63.17
CA SER A 625 3.70 -23.24 64.07
C SER A 625 2.67 -22.19 63.57
N ASN A 626 1.72 -21.89 64.46
CA ASN A 626 0.52 -21.05 64.26
C ASN A 626 0.63 -19.64 64.87
N ARG A 627 -0.20 -18.68 64.40
CA ARG A 627 -1.01 -17.76 65.26
C ARG A 627 -2.11 -17.02 64.45
N PRO A 628 -3.26 -16.61 65.03
CA PRO A 628 -4.44 -16.21 64.24
C PRO A 628 -5.01 -14.78 64.47
N ALA A 629 -5.68 -14.26 63.42
CA ALA A 629 -6.82 -13.31 63.43
C ALA A 629 -6.63 -11.87 63.99
N PRO A 630 -7.58 -10.92 63.78
CA PRO A 630 -8.70 -10.87 62.81
C PRO A 630 -8.67 -9.63 61.86
N ARG A 631 -9.46 -9.64 60.77
CA ARG A 631 -9.89 -8.42 60.04
C ARG A 631 -11.34 -8.52 59.56
N LYS A 632 -12.02 -7.37 59.47
CA LYS A 632 -13.40 -7.23 58.96
C LYS A 632 -13.44 -7.27 57.42
N PRO A 633 -14.57 -7.68 56.80
CA PRO A 633 -14.69 -7.78 55.35
C PRO A 633 -14.90 -6.42 54.67
N LEU A 634 -14.46 -6.32 53.42
CA LEU A 634 -14.90 -5.30 52.46
C LEU A 634 -15.01 -5.93 51.07
N ILE A 635 -16.01 -5.51 50.31
CA ILE A 635 -16.44 -6.15 49.06
C ILE A 635 -15.46 -5.80 47.93
N SER A 636 -15.03 -6.82 47.18
CA SER A 636 -14.26 -6.67 45.94
C SER A 636 -14.97 -7.39 44.80
N THR A 637 -15.44 -6.63 43.81
CA THR A 637 -16.00 -7.17 42.56
C THR A 637 -14.89 -7.70 41.66
N ALA A 638 -14.96 -8.97 41.28
CA ALA A 638 -14.00 -9.57 40.38
C ALA A 638 -14.08 -8.96 38.96
N LEU A 639 -12.92 -8.60 38.41
CA LEU A 639 -12.69 -8.46 36.97
C LEU A 639 -11.94 -9.71 36.50
N GLY A 640 -12.40 -10.32 35.41
CA GLY A 640 -11.94 -11.63 34.98
C GLY A 640 -10.48 -11.64 34.49
N SER A 641 -9.70 -12.59 34.99
CA SER A 641 -8.42 -12.98 34.41
C SER A 641 -8.65 -13.69 33.08
N PHE A 642 -8.05 -13.17 32.00
CA PHE A 642 -7.84 -13.95 30.77
C PHE A 642 -6.55 -14.76 30.93
N GLU A 643 -6.67 -16.08 31.03
CA GLU A 643 -5.52 -16.98 30.95
C GLU A 643 -5.14 -17.20 29.48
N PHE A 644 -3.85 -17.06 29.17
CA PHE A 644 -3.30 -17.51 27.89
C PHE A 644 -3.14 -19.02 27.93
N ILE A 645 -3.90 -19.75 27.11
CA ILE A 645 -3.67 -21.17 26.87
C ILE A 645 -2.50 -21.30 25.90
N THR A 646 -1.32 -21.64 26.41
CA THR A 646 -0.21 -22.16 25.62
C THR A 646 -0.53 -23.60 25.21
N SER A 647 -0.51 -23.89 23.92
CA SER A 647 -0.86 -25.20 23.36
C SER A 647 0.39 -26.00 22.99
N ASP A 648 0.97 -26.66 23.99
CA ASP A 648 1.97 -27.72 23.82
C ASP A 648 1.52 -28.99 24.58
N ASP A 649 2.17 -30.13 24.30
CA ASP A 649 1.97 -31.44 24.93
C ASP A 649 0.59 -32.14 24.79
N LEU A 650 0.37 -32.77 23.63
CA LEU A 650 -0.36 -34.05 23.55
C LEU A 650 0.36 -35.03 22.59
N PRO A 651 0.77 -36.23 23.04
CA PRO A 651 1.48 -37.19 22.19
C PRO A 651 0.51 -38.07 21.40
N ILE A 652 0.50 -37.94 20.06
CA ILE A 652 -0.13 -38.90 19.16
C ILE A 652 0.96 -39.74 18.49
N ARG A 653 0.99 -41.03 18.86
CA ARG A 653 1.89 -42.03 18.29
C ARG A 653 1.19 -42.74 17.14
N LEU A 654 1.71 -42.60 15.93
CA LEU A 654 1.30 -43.37 14.75
C LEU A 654 2.52 -44.04 14.12
N ASP A 655 2.67 -45.33 14.41
CA ASP A 655 3.61 -46.22 13.73
C ASP A 655 3.01 -46.61 12.36
N SER A 656 3.69 -46.29 11.25
CA SER A 656 3.73 -47.13 10.02
C SER A 656 4.56 -46.48 8.90
N SER A 657 5.76 -47.02 8.66
CA SER A 657 6.44 -46.89 7.37
C SER A 657 6.12 -48.12 6.52
N PRO A 658 5.92 -47.97 5.20
CA PRO A 658 6.20 -49.03 4.25
C PRO A 658 7.49 -48.71 3.50
N GLN A 659 8.58 -49.43 3.82
CA GLN A 659 9.57 -49.71 2.77
C GLN A 659 8.95 -50.70 1.79
N LEU A 660 9.22 -50.55 0.49
CA LEU A 660 9.06 -51.64 -0.45
C LEU A 660 10.16 -51.55 -1.52
N GLN A 661 10.87 -52.67 -1.70
CA GLN A 661 11.94 -52.82 -2.68
C GLN A 661 11.38 -53.26 -4.03
N SER A 662 12.22 -53.16 -5.05
CA SER A 662 11.97 -53.61 -6.42
C SER A 662 11.53 -55.08 -6.52
N ALA A 663 10.50 -55.32 -7.33
CA ALA A 663 10.22 -56.61 -7.97
C ALA A 663 9.77 -56.36 -9.42
N SER A 664 9.86 -57.37 -10.28
CA SER A 664 9.74 -57.24 -11.75
C SER A 664 8.72 -58.22 -12.36
N LEU A 665 8.43 -58.05 -13.66
CA LEU A 665 7.45 -58.80 -14.48
C LEU A 665 5.95 -58.59 -14.10
N SER A 666 4.97 -58.82 -14.99
CA SER A 666 4.90 -58.70 -16.46
C SER A 666 3.44 -58.77 -16.93
N THR A 667 3.15 -58.36 -18.17
CA THR A 667 2.07 -58.86 -19.06
C THR A 667 0.65 -59.11 -18.52
N GLY A 668 -0.36 -58.38 -18.99
CA GLY A 668 -1.77 -58.82 -18.91
C GLY A 668 -2.82 -57.86 -19.49
N HIS A 669 -3.59 -58.29 -20.48
CA HIS A 669 -4.86 -57.64 -20.87
C HIS A 669 -5.99 -58.11 -19.94
N SER A 670 -6.98 -57.25 -19.67
CA SER A 670 -8.42 -57.58 -19.82
C SER A 670 -9.34 -56.38 -19.59
N SER A 671 -10.57 -56.47 -20.12
CA SER A 671 -11.61 -55.43 -20.14
C SER A 671 -12.50 -55.44 -18.88
N PRO A 672 -13.32 -54.39 -18.62
CA PRO A 672 -13.95 -54.20 -17.31
C PRO A 672 -15.36 -54.82 -17.16
N PRO A 673 -15.74 -55.25 -15.94
CA PRO A 673 -17.13 -55.33 -15.47
C PRO A 673 -17.52 -54.02 -14.76
N ALA A 674 -18.61 -53.34 -15.12
CA ALA A 674 -20.03 -53.68 -14.94
C ALA A 674 -20.54 -53.44 -13.50
N ALA A 675 -21.58 -52.59 -13.38
CA ALA A 675 -22.10 -52.10 -12.10
C ALA A 675 -23.21 -52.97 -11.46
N PRO A 676 -23.33 -53.02 -10.12
CA PRO A 676 -24.52 -53.51 -9.42
C PRO A 676 -25.57 -52.41 -9.15
N LYS A 677 -26.81 -52.82 -8.83
CA LYS A 677 -27.99 -51.94 -8.66
C LYS A 677 -28.59 -52.08 -7.24
N ARG A 678 -29.36 -51.07 -6.80
CA ARG A 678 -30.25 -51.06 -5.61
C ARG A 678 -29.49 -51.08 -4.26
N SER A 679 -30.07 -50.72 -3.11
CA SER A 679 -31.45 -50.36 -2.74
C SER A 679 -31.47 -49.26 -1.66
N PRO A 680 -32.59 -48.59 -1.35
CA PRO A 680 -32.61 -47.46 -0.41
C PRO A 680 -32.72 -47.92 1.05
N TYR A 681 -32.20 -47.10 1.97
CA TYR A 681 -32.60 -47.09 3.38
C TYR A 681 -32.96 -45.66 3.80
N ALA A 682 -34.17 -45.50 4.35
CA ALA A 682 -34.60 -44.25 4.96
C ALA A 682 -34.28 -44.27 6.46
N SER A 683 -33.55 -43.28 6.95
CA SER A 683 -33.41 -43.00 8.39
C SER A 683 -33.55 -41.49 8.63
N SER A 684 -34.36 -41.13 9.63
CA SER A 684 -34.70 -39.73 9.90
C SER A 684 -33.69 -39.10 10.86
N PRO A 685 -33.04 -37.97 10.51
CA PRO A 685 -32.10 -37.30 11.40
C PRO A 685 -32.82 -36.64 12.58
N SER A 686 -32.25 -36.76 13.78
CA SER A 686 -32.79 -36.23 15.02
C SER A 686 -32.54 -34.72 15.17
N ARG A 687 -33.51 -34.01 15.79
CA ARG A 687 -33.39 -32.57 16.08
C ARG A 687 -32.39 -32.29 17.22
N HIS A 688 -31.12 -32.10 16.89
CA HIS A 688 -30.19 -31.45 17.82
C HIS A 688 -30.37 -29.93 17.83
N LYS A 689 -30.85 -29.38 18.97
CA LYS A 689 -30.87 -27.94 19.24
C LYS A 689 -29.47 -27.51 19.71
N SER A 690 -28.88 -26.49 19.07
CA SER A 690 -27.63 -25.88 19.54
C SER A 690 -27.68 -24.36 19.61
N SER A 691 -27.14 -23.82 20.72
CA SER A 691 -26.57 -22.48 20.91
C SER A 691 -27.23 -21.24 20.24
N SER A 692 -28.48 -20.91 20.61
CA SER A 692 -29.03 -19.56 20.37
C SER A 692 -28.56 -18.57 21.46
N LYS A 693 -27.39 -17.95 21.29
CA LYS A 693 -26.95 -16.80 22.12
C LYS A 693 -26.85 -15.47 21.35
N THR A 694 -26.48 -15.48 20.08
CA THR A 694 -26.25 -14.26 19.27
C THR A 694 -27.50 -13.39 19.06
N PHE A 695 -28.68 -14.02 18.92
CA PHE A 695 -29.95 -13.31 18.67
C PHE A 695 -30.45 -12.46 19.86
N ALA A 696 -29.95 -12.68 21.08
CA ALA A 696 -30.35 -11.91 22.25
C ALA A 696 -29.83 -10.45 22.20
N LEU A 697 -28.64 -10.24 21.63
CA LEU A 697 -28.01 -8.93 21.53
C LEU A 697 -28.77 -8.02 20.54
N LEU A 698 -29.12 -8.54 19.37
CA LEU A 698 -29.89 -7.84 18.35
C LEU A 698 -31.30 -7.45 18.83
N ARG A 699 -31.97 -8.29 19.63
CA ARG A 699 -33.26 -7.92 20.26
C ARG A 699 -33.11 -6.78 21.26
N ARG A 700 -32.04 -6.74 22.06
CA ARG A 700 -31.78 -5.63 23.00
C ARG A 700 -31.48 -4.31 22.29
N LEU A 701 -30.68 -4.34 21.21
CA LEU A 701 -30.43 -3.14 20.39
C LEU A 701 -31.70 -2.59 19.74
N ARG A 702 -32.58 -3.47 19.20
CA ARG A 702 -33.88 -3.06 18.64
C ARG A 702 -34.83 -2.46 19.68
N ALA A 703 -34.78 -2.92 20.93
CA ALA A 703 -35.54 -2.32 22.04
C ALA A 703 -35.00 -0.94 22.43
N PHE A 704 -33.68 -0.78 22.51
CA PHE A 704 -33.04 0.49 22.85
C PHE A 704 -33.32 1.60 21.81
N ALA A 705 -33.24 1.26 20.52
CA ALA A 705 -33.59 2.17 19.42
C ALA A 705 -35.06 2.65 19.46
N LYS A 706 -35.99 1.82 19.95
CA LYS A 706 -37.42 2.16 20.04
C LYS A 706 -37.76 3.03 21.25
N ALA A 707 -36.87 3.12 22.25
CA ALA A 707 -37.11 3.87 23.48
C ALA A 707 -36.84 5.39 23.35
N HIS A 708 -35.90 5.79 22.48
CA HIS A 708 -35.43 7.19 22.41
C HIS A 708 -36.16 8.10 21.41
N LEU A 709 -37.12 7.58 20.62
CA LEU A 709 -37.93 8.38 19.69
C LEU A 709 -39.26 8.85 20.31
N ARG A 710 -39.19 9.63 21.39
CA ARG A 710 -40.31 10.45 21.87
C ARG A 710 -40.13 11.90 21.43
N ARG A 711 -41.08 12.42 20.65
CA ARG A 711 -41.13 13.83 20.22
C ARG A 711 -41.50 14.74 21.42
N PRO A 712 -41.02 16.00 21.45
CA PRO A 712 -41.56 17.02 22.35
C PRO A 712 -43.01 17.39 21.98
N PRO A 713 -43.80 17.96 22.92
CA PRO A 713 -45.18 18.37 22.65
C PRO A 713 -45.25 19.59 21.72
N ARG A 714 -46.30 19.65 20.89
CA ARG A 714 -46.69 20.87 20.16
C ARG A 714 -47.51 21.77 21.09
N HIS A 715 -47.18 23.05 21.15
CA HIS A 715 -48.12 24.07 21.64
C HIS A 715 -49.23 24.30 20.59
N ARG A 716 -50.44 24.63 21.06
CA ARG A 716 -51.52 25.22 20.26
C ARG A 716 -51.41 26.75 20.32
N PRO A 717 -51.62 27.50 19.22
CA PRO A 717 -52.12 28.87 19.29
C PRO A 717 -53.64 28.89 19.53
N LEU A 718 -54.18 30.08 19.83
CA LEU A 718 -55.62 30.33 20.01
C LEU A 718 -56.35 30.48 18.67
N THR A 719 -57.68 30.42 18.75
CA THR A 719 -58.66 30.81 17.72
C THR A 719 -59.15 32.23 17.95
N ASP A 720 -59.51 32.94 16.88
CA ASP A 720 -60.55 33.98 16.85
C ASP A 720 -61.16 34.07 15.42
N ASP A 721 -62.37 34.61 15.32
CA ASP A 721 -63.32 34.61 14.18
C ASP A 721 -63.14 35.81 13.18
N PRO A 722 -63.97 36.09 12.11
CA PRO A 722 -65.27 35.50 11.72
C PRO A 722 -65.58 35.22 10.20
N HIS A 723 -66.57 34.34 9.95
CA HIS A 723 -67.73 34.35 8.99
C HIS A 723 -67.79 35.18 7.65
N PRO A 724 -68.78 34.94 6.72
CA PRO A 724 -69.45 33.71 6.21
C PRO A 724 -69.69 33.80 4.64
N PRO A 725 -70.82 33.36 4.01
CA PRO A 725 -71.50 32.05 3.88
C PRO A 725 -71.63 31.52 2.41
N LEU A 726 -72.07 30.26 2.19
CA LEU A 726 -73.20 29.93 1.26
C LEU A 726 -73.64 28.44 1.23
N ASN A 727 -74.92 28.25 0.89
CA ASN A 727 -75.75 27.03 0.78
C ASN A 727 -75.30 26.04 -0.34
N THR A 728 -75.39 24.70 -0.30
CA THR A 728 -76.35 23.64 0.15
C THR A 728 -77.28 23.05 -0.95
N LEU A 729 -77.60 21.75 -0.83
CA LEU A 729 -78.53 20.90 -1.64
C LEU A 729 -78.00 20.45 -3.04
N ARG A 730 -78.42 19.30 -3.64
CA ARG A 730 -79.48 18.31 -3.32
C ARG A 730 -79.10 16.86 -3.76
N GLN A 731 -79.94 15.86 -3.41
CA GLN A 731 -79.72 14.41 -3.62
C GLN A 731 -80.47 13.80 -4.84
N THR A 732 -80.21 12.51 -5.12
CA THR A 732 -81.00 11.53 -5.93
C THR A 732 -80.98 11.74 -7.47
N THR A 733 -81.15 10.72 -8.35
CA THR A 733 -81.90 9.44 -8.26
C THR A 733 -81.22 8.24 -8.98
N GLU A 734 -81.57 7.02 -8.56
CA GLU A 734 -81.50 5.72 -9.29
C GLU A 734 -82.92 5.40 -9.87
N PRO A 735 -83.25 4.26 -10.53
CA PRO A 735 -82.49 3.19 -11.20
C PRO A 735 -83.08 2.82 -12.60
N ALA A 736 -82.64 1.69 -13.23
CA ALA A 736 -83.53 0.61 -13.74
C ALA A 736 -82.79 -0.50 -14.54
N LYS A 737 -83.41 -1.69 -14.62
CA LYS A 737 -82.89 -2.92 -15.26
C LYS A 737 -83.57 -3.21 -16.62
N ALA A 738 -82.88 -3.94 -17.51
CA ALA A 738 -83.53 -4.80 -18.51
C ALA A 738 -82.65 -6.04 -18.83
N ARG A 739 -83.29 -7.18 -19.16
CA ARG A 739 -82.63 -8.46 -19.52
C ARG A 739 -83.54 -9.29 -20.42
N LYS A 740 -83.07 -9.73 -21.59
CA LYS A 740 -83.67 -10.81 -22.40
C LYS A 740 -82.60 -11.53 -23.24
N ARG A 741 -82.95 -12.73 -23.73
CA ARG A 741 -82.14 -13.60 -24.60
C ARG A 741 -82.65 -13.48 -26.04
N ASP A 742 -81.86 -13.93 -27.03
CA ASP A 742 -82.07 -15.22 -27.72
C ASP A 742 -80.90 -15.54 -28.68
N THR A 743 -80.97 -16.63 -29.45
CA THR A 743 -79.80 -17.39 -29.96
C THR A 743 -79.84 -17.73 -31.45
N ARG A 744 -78.65 -17.88 -32.07
CA ARG A 744 -78.20 -18.87 -33.08
C ARG A 744 -76.69 -18.63 -33.34
N PHE A 745 -75.76 -19.58 -33.24
CA PHE A 745 -75.50 -20.87 -33.95
C PHE A 745 -74.65 -20.70 -35.22
N VAL A 746 -73.58 -21.52 -35.34
CA VAL A 746 -72.57 -21.59 -36.41
C VAL A 746 -71.56 -20.43 -36.43
N ASP A 747 -70.22 -20.59 -36.39
CA ASP A 747 -69.28 -21.58 -35.80
C ASP A 747 -67.85 -20.91 -35.83
N HIS A 748 -66.64 -21.47 -35.62
CA HIS A 748 -66.13 -22.85 -35.52
C HIS A 748 -64.82 -22.98 -34.68
N VAL A 749 -64.36 -24.23 -34.56
CA VAL A 749 -63.03 -24.83 -34.25
C VAL A 749 -61.78 -23.97 -34.57
N SER A 750 -60.65 -24.00 -33.83
CA SER A 750 -60.27 -24.48 -32.47
C SER A 750 -58.84 -23.97 -32.15
N SER A 751 -58.61 -23.21 -31.06
CA SER A 751 -58.20 -23.65 -29.70
C SER A 751 -56.69 -23.86 -29.48
N PRO A 752 -56.11 -23.48 -28.30
CA PRO A 752 -54.67 -23.30 -28.12
C PRO A 752 -53.96 -24.47 -27.40
N VAL A 753 -52.61 -24.51 -27.45
CA VAL A 753 -51.79 -25.51 -26.74
C VAL A 753 -50.67 -24.88 -25.88
N VAL A 754 -50.60 -25.43 -24.67
CA VAL A 754 -49.62 -25.29 -23.59
C VAL A 754 -48.14 -25.37 -24.05
N TYR A 755 -47.28 -24.54 -23.47
CA TYR A 755 -45.82 -24.75 -23.51
C TYR A 755 -45.36 -25.67 -22.37
N GLN A 756 -44.69 -26.77 -22.71
CA GLN A 756 -43.96 -27.63 -21.77
C GLN A 756 -42.65 -28.12 -22.41
N ARG A 757 -41.62 -28.35 -21.59
CA ARG A 757 -40.25 -28.74 -22.03
C ARG A 757 -40.23 -30.07 -22.79
N VAL A 758 -39.25 -30.23 -23.70
CA VAL A 758 -38.25 -31.32 -23.73
C VAL A 758 -37.16 -31.05 -24.80
N TYR A 759 -35.92 -31.53 -24.61
CA TYR A 759 -34.83 -31.52 -25.61
C TYR A 759 -34.97 -32.71 -26.58
N PRO A 760 -34.38 -32.66 -27.80
CA PRO A 760 -33.30 -33.63 -28.04
C PRO A 760 -32.15 -33.17 -28.98
N SER A 761 -31.18 -34.08 -29.06
CA SER A 761 -29.85 -34.06 -29.68
C SER A 761 -29.76 -34.13 -31.22
N GLU A 762 -28.59 -33.71 -31.74
CA GLU A 762 -27.72 -34.41 -32.73
C GLU A 762 -28.04 -34.55 -34.25
N LEU A 763 -26.92 -34.70 -34.99
CA LEU A 763 -26.68 -35.37 -36.30
C LEU A 763 -26.80 -34.64 -37.67
N THR A 764 -25.65 -34.63 -38.37
CA THR A 764 -25.39 -34.77 -39.83
C THR A 764 -25.82 -33.72 -40.88
N ALA A 765 -24.82 -32.95 -41.34
CA ALA A 765 -24.22 -32.96 -42.70
C ALA A 765 -24.97 -32.52 -43.99
N SER A 766 -24.18 -31.94 -44.92
CA SER A 766 -24.24 -32.05 -46.40
C SER A 766 -24.64 -30.82 -47.28
N ALA A 767 -23.61 -30.06 -47.67
CA ALA A 767 -23.25 -29.66 -49.05
C ALA A 767 -24.09 -28.67 -49.92
N SER A 768 -23.43 -28.20 -51.00
CA SER A 768 -23.88 -27.38 -52.15
C SER A 768 -24.12 -25.86 -51.95
N SER A 769 -24.01 -24.97 -52.95
CA SER A 769 -22.92 -24.63 -53.94
C SER A 769 -23.42 -23.56 -54.95
N PHE A 770 -22.54 -23.00 -55.81
CA PHE A 770 -22.76 -21.94 -56.84
C PHE A 770 -22.95 -20.50 -56.30
N PHE A 771 -22.75 -19.37 -57.01
CA PHE A 771 -22.28 -18.98 -58.36
C PHE A 771 -21.25 -17.81 -58.16
N VAL A 772 -20.29 -17.41 -59.03
CA VAL A 772 -19.60 -17.97 -60.22
C VAL A 772 -18.35 -17.07 -60.53
N GLU A 773 -17.77 -17.12 -61.74
CA GLU A 773 -16.45 -16.56 -62.14
C GLU A 773 -16.53 -15.64 -63.39
N ALA A 774 -15.64 -14.64 -63.53
CA ALA A 774 -15.44 -13.80 -64.73
C ALA A 774 -14.04 -13.10 -64.76
N GLU A 775 -13.49 -12.79 -65.95
CA GLU A 775 -12.07 -12.38 -66.17
C GLU A 775 -11.89 -11.40 -67.39
N PRO A 776 -10.66 -10.93 -67.78
CA PRO A 776 -9.83 -9.85 -67.22
C PRO A 776 -10.13 -8.46 -67.84
N PRO A 777 -9.58 -7.93 -68.98
CA PRO A 777 -8.20 -7.73 -69.53
C PRO A 777 -7.74 -6.21 -69.57
N PRO A 778 -6.62 -5.76 -70.22
CA PRO A 778 -5.22 -6.20 -70.13
C PRO A 778 -4.12 -5.08 -70.01
N SER A 779 -2.90 -5.49 -69.61
CA SER A 779 -1.55 -5.06 -70.08
C SER A 779 -0.99 -3.62 -69.94
N ALA A 780 0.20 -3.52 -69.32
CA ALA A 780 1.37 -2.71 -69.72
C ALA A 780 2.69 -3.36 -69.18
N GLN A 781 3.88 -3.02 -69.72
CA GLN A 781 5.18 -3.70 -69.45
C GLN A 781 6.28 -2.75 -68.93
N ILE A 782 7.39 -3.33 -68.40
CA ILE A 782 8.83 -2.90 -68.29
C ILE A 782 9.42 -3.54 -67.00
N SER A 783 10.30 -4.58 -67.02
CA SER A 783 11.72 -4.68 -67.44
C SER A 783 12.74 -4.10 -66.40
N ALA A 784 13.87 -4.74 -66.00
CA ALA A 784 14.32 -6.16 -66.04
C ALA A 784 15.63 -6.38 -65.21
N HIS A 785 15.82 -7.58 -64.60
CA HIS A 785 17.11 -8.24 -64.22
C HIS A 785 18.11 -7.57 -63.22
N PRO A 786 19.15 -8.29 -62.69
CA PRO A 786 19.30 -9.75 -62.41
C PRO A 786 19.87 -10.11 -60.99
N PRO A 787 19.82 -11.38 -60.56
CA PRO A 787 20.51 -11.90 -59.36
C PRO A 787 21.73 -12.83 -59.65
N PRO A 788 22.72 -12.93 -58.74
CA PRO A 788 23.78 -13.96 -58.71
C PRO A 788 23.63 -14.92 -57.49
N PRO A 789 24.37 -16.06 -57.37
CA PRO A 789 23.69 -17.35 -57.55
C PRO A 789 23.85 -18.39 -56.42
N THR A 790 23.03 -19.44 -56.53
CA THR A 790 23.10 -20.69 -55.73
C THR A 790 24.38 -21.49 -56.00
N ARG A 791 24.83 -22.28 -55.00
CA ARG A 791 25.78 -23.38 -55.22
C ARG A 791 25.51 -24.55 -54.25
N GLU A 792 25.13 -25.69 -54.83
CA GLU A 792 25.13 -26.99 -54.16
C GLU A 792 26.56 -27.56 -54.12
N THR A 793 26.89 -28.37 -53.09
CA THR A 793 27.21 -29.82 -53.24
C THR A 793 27.60 -30.45 -51.89
N ASP A 794 27.03 -31.64 -51.64
CA ASP A 794 27.60 -32.86 -51.06
C ASP A 794 28.25 -32.92 -49.65
N LYS A 795 27.77 -33.92 -48.90
CA LYS A 795 28.54 -34.64 -47.86
C LYS A 795 29.27 -35.83 -48.52
N PRO A 796 30.36 -36.34 -47.91
CA PRO A 796 30.17 -37.59 -47.16
C PRO A 796 30.96 -37.71 -45.84
N THR A 797 30.26 -38.22 -44.83
CA THR A 797 30.57 -39.40 -43.98
C THR A 797 32.02 -39.82 -43.62
N GLN A 798 32.16 -40.23 -42.34
CA GLN A 798 33.11 -41.22 -41.73
C GLN A 798 34.45 -40.78 -41.07
N THR A 799 34.46 -40.97 -39.74
CA THR A 799 35.48 -41.62 -38.88
C THR A 799 36.99 -41.48 -39.17
N SER A 800 37.72 -40.99 -38.16
CA SER A 800 38.96 -41.63 -37.70
C SER A 800 39.24 -41.27 -36.23
N GLU A 801 39.70 -42.24 -35.43
CA GLU A 801 40.34 -42.01 -34.14
C GLU A 801 41.79 -41.57 -34.34
N ARG A 802 42.40 -40.91 -33.35
CA ARG A 802 43.81 -41.12 -32.99
C ARG A 802 44.20 -40.45 -31.68
N ASP A 803 44.77 -41.25 -30.77
CA ASP A 803 45.59 -40.76 -29.67
C ASP A 803 46.87 -40.09 -30.17
N CYS A 804 47.40 -39.16 -29.39
CA CYS A 804 48.83 -38.84 -29.42
C CYS A 804 49.32 -38.27 -28.09
N SER A 805 49.65 -39.16 -27.15
CA SER A 805 50.44 -38.83 -25.96
C SER A 805 51.90 -38.61 -26.34
N LEU A 806 52.55 -37.55 -25.83
CA LEU A 806 54.01 -37.50 -25.66
C LEU A 806 54.42 -36.42 -24.64
N THR A 807 55.65 -36.51 -24.12
CA THR A 807 56.05 -35.98 -22.81
C THR A 807 57.42 -35.32 -22.80
N LEU A 808 57.60 -34.31 -21.92
CA LEU A 808 58.87 -33.71 -21.41
C LEU A 808 59.83 -33.11 -22.48
N HIS A 809 60.39 -31.90 -22.30
CA HIS A 809 61.32 -31.56 -21.23
C HIS A 809 61.42 -30.04 -20.93
N SER A 810 61.88 -29.73 -19.71
CA SER A 810 62.25 -28.40 -19.18
C SER A 810 63.72 -28.03 -19.54
N PRO A 811 64.35 -26.94 -19.02
CA PRO A 811 63.86 -25.81 -18.21
C PRO A 811 64.34 -24.41 -18.71
N LEU A 812 64.01 -23.32 -17.99
CA LEU A 812 65.00 -22.35 -17.47
C LEU A 812 64.37 -21.21 -16.63
N SER A 813 65.01 -20.94 -15.48
CA SER A 813 64.89 -19.76 -14.61
C SER A 813 66.31 -19.51 -14.02
N PRO A 814 66.61 -18.39 -13.34
CA PRO A 814 65.85 -17.14 -13.12
C PRO A 814 66.63 -15.90 -13.61
N LEU A 815 66.16 -14.69 -13.28
CA LEU A 815 67.03 -13.60 -12.82
C LEU A 815 66.25 -12.55 -12.03
N ASP A 816 66.94 -11.85 -11.13
CA ASP A 816 66.41 -10.89 -10.15
C ASP A 816 67.42 -9.74 -9.99
N VAL A 817 66.98 -8.49 -10.19
CA VAL A 817 67.76 -7.26 -9.96
C VAL A 817 66.82 -6.15 -9.51
N SER A 818 67.20 -5.43 -8.46
CA SER A 818 66.33 -4.50 -7.72
C SER A 818 66.48 -3.02 -8.12
N SER A 819 65.57 -2.20 -7.57
CA SER A 819 65.80 -0.81 -7.16
C SER A 819 65.89 0.30 -8.23
N ALA A 820 64.78 1.05 -8.34
CA ALA A 820 64.82 2.50 -8.55
C ALA A 820 63.76 3.19 -7.67
N ARG A 821 64.15 4.21 -6.90
CA ARG A 821 63.22 5.15 -6.24
C ARG A 821 63.00 6.35 -7.16
N LEU A 822 61.78 6.90 -7.23
CA LEU A 822 61.48 8.28 -6.82
C LEU A 822 59.99 8.64 -6.95
N HIS A 823 59.64 9.78 -6.34
CA HIS A 823 58.36 10.49 -6.38
C HIS A 823 57.10 9.77 -5.90
N GLN A 824 56.71 10.08 -4.66
CA GLN A 824 55.31 10.23 -4.30
C GLN A 824 54.68 11.32 -5.19
N LEU A 825 53.45 11.09 -5.64
CA LEU A 825 52.52 12.12 -6.06
C LEU A 825 51.21 11.91 -5.30
N GLU A 826 50.61 13.00 -4.85
CA GLU A 826 49.36 12.97 -4.07
C GLU A 826 48.16 12.67 -4.99
N PRO A 827 47.16 11.89 -4.53
CA PRO A 827 45.91 11.74 -5.26
C PRO A 827 45.13 13.07 -5.22
N PRO A 828 44.61 13.57 -6.35
CA PRO A 828 43.90 14.85 -6.38
C PRO A 828 42.57 14.75 -5.62
N ALA A 829 42.28 15.79 -4.81
CA ALA A 829 41.02 15.91 -4.09
C ALA A 829 39.86 16.20 -5.06
N PHE A 830 39.14 15.16 -5.47
CA PHE A 830 37.90 15.29 -6.24
C PHE A 830 36.80 15.95 -5.38
N SER A 831 36.61 17.26 -5.59
CA SER A 831 35.50 18.02 -5.04
C SER A 831 34.27 17.84 -5.94
N PHE A 832 33.28 17.09 -5.46
CA PHE A 832 31.97 17.05 -6.10
C PHE A 832 31.22 18.36 -5.80
N GLN A 833 31.13 19.24 -6.79
CA GLN A 833 30.15 20.33 -6.76
C GLN A 833 28.74 19.72 -6.87
N LEU A 834 27.81 20.16 -6.02
CA LEU A 834 26.39 19.91 -6.27
C LEU A 834 25.97 20.74 -7.49
N SER A 835 25.20 20.13 -8.39
CA SER A 835 24.51 20.86 -9.45
C SER A 835 23.23 21.46 -8.88
N GLU A 836 23.23 22.76 -8.64
CA GLU A 836 22.08 23.53 -8.18
C GLU A 836 21.71 24.54 -9.27
N SER A 837 20.46 24.50 -9.73
CA SER A 837 19.89 25.37 -10.78
C SER A 837 18.43 25.64 -10.43
N GLU A 838 17.90 26.86 -10.46
CA GLU A 838 18.36 28.11 -11.12
C GLU A 838 18.64 29.23 -10.06
N PRO A 839 19.14 30.46 -10.39
CA PRO A 839 18.31 31.47 -11.11
C PRO A 839 19.02 32.56 -11.95
N SER A 840 18.30 33.10 -12.95
CA SER A 840 18.29 34.50 -13.46
C SER A 840 19.57 35.18 -14.04
N PRO A 841 19.42 36.13 -15.00
CA PRO A 841 20.54 36.73 -15.74
C PRO A 841 21.24 37.94 -15.06
N VAL A 842 22.41 38.29 -15.61
CA VAL A 842 23.40 39.23 -15.06
C VAL A 842 23.27 40.66 -15.63
N LEU A 843 23.54 41.68 -14.80
CA LEU A 843 24.11 42.96 -15.25
C LEU A 843 25.41 43.30 -14.47
N LYS A 844 26.27 44.16 -15.03
CA LYS A 844 27.71 44.23 -14.70
C LYS A 844 28.19 45.51 -14.01
N THR A 845 29.04 45.31 -12.99
CA THR A 845 30.27 46.08 -12.61
C THR A 845 30.22 47.59 -12.36
N GLY A 846 30.78 48.04 -11.21
CA GLY A 846 31.02 49.47 -10.95
C GLY A 846 31.85 49.84 -9.69
N PHE A 847 33.16 49.58 -9.72
CA PHE A 847 34.20 50.21 -8.87
C PHE A 847 34.25 49.98 -7.32
N HIS A 848 35.39 50.38 -6.77
CA HIS A 848 35.96 50.23 -5.41
C HIS A 848 36.69 51.59 -5.10
N PRO A 849 37.30 51.89 -3.91
CA PRO A 849 37.66 51.02 -2.78
C PRO A 849 37.57 51.67 -1.34
N THR A 850 38.21 51.01 -0.36
CA THR A 850 38.81 51.52 0.92
C THR A 850 38.01 51.69 2.23
N ALA A 851 38.79 51.59 3.33
CA ALA A 851 38.55 51.92 4.74
C ALA A 851 37.93 50.87 5.71
N LYS A 852 38.75 50.47 6.69
CA LYS A 852 38.43 49.88 8.02
C LYS A 852 38.74 50.96 9.09
N PRO A 853 38.48 50.74 10.41
CA PRO A 853 37.29 50.29 11.14
C PRO A 853 37.01 51.37 12.24
N PRO A 854 36.79 51.10 13.55
CA PRO A 854 36.01 50.08 14.29
C PRO A 854 34.98 50.73 15.27
N LEU A 855 34.52 49.92 16.23
CA LEU A 855 34.11 50.25 17.60
C LEU A 855 32.61 50.40 17.96
N THR A 856 32.36 50.04 19.21
CA THR A 856 31.09 49.92 19.95
C THR A 856 30.49 51.24 20.40
N THR A 857 29.17 51.32 20.50
CA THR A 857 28.51 51.91 21.68
C THR A 857 27.11 51.34 21.91
N SER A 858 26.69 51.28 23.16
CA SER A 858 25.28 51.18 23.58
C SER A 858 24.64 52.57 23.61
N ILE A 859 23.29 52.66 23.67
CA ILE A 859 22.54 53.46 24.67
C ILE A 859 21.00 53.39 24.48
N ASN A 860 20.32 53.34 25.62
CA ASN A 860 18.93 53.65 26.01
C ASN A 860 17.75 53.65 25.02
N ALA A 861 16.63 53.14 25.53
CA ALA A 861 15.29 53.54 25.10
C ALA A 861 14.83 54.82 25.84
N SER A 862 14.18 55.75 25.13
CA SER A 862 13.16 56.67 25.64
C SER A 862 12.51 57.49 24.50
N ASN A 863 11.29 57.98 24.76
CA ASN A 863 10.49 58.97 24.01
C ASN A 863 9.29 58.44 23.21
N LEU A 864 8.16 58.36 23.92
CA LEU A 864 6.81 58.55 23.38
C LEU A 864 6.53 60.06 23.22
N PRO A 865 5.63 60.42 22.29
CA PRO A 865 4.65 61.47 22.54
C PRO A 865 3.23 60.90 22.52
N ASN A 866 2.39 61.36 23.46
CA ASN A 866 0.94 61.21 23.35
C ASN A 866 0.40 62.24 22.34
N LEU A 867 -0.77 61.96 21.76
CA LEU A 867 -1.82 62.96 21.66
C LEU A 867 -3.20 62.30 21.78
N GLU A 868 -4.17 63.06 22.25
CA GLU A 868 -5.55 62.61 22.55
C GLU A 868 -6.52 63.08 21.44
N THR A 869 -7.83 63.02 21.73
CA THR A 869 -8.94 63.66 20.99
C THR A 869 -9.26 63.09 19.59
N GLU A 870 -10.51 63.01 19.14
CA GLU A 870 -11.81 63.30 19.80
C GLU A 870 -12.94 62.39 19.26
N ARG A 871 -14.08 62.34 19.95
CA ARG A 871 -15.34 61.78 19.43
C ARG A 871 -16.35 62.89 19.23
N THR A 872 -16.85 63.05 18.00
CA THR A 872 -18.02 63.90 17.73
C THR A 872 -18.97 63.16 16.81
N TYR A 873 -20.20 62.92 17.28
CA TYR A 873 -21.31 62.55 16.40
C TYR A 873 -21.91 63.83 15.82
N ALA A 874 -22.22 63.82 14.53
CA ALA A 874 -23.04 64.84 13.89
C ALA A 874 -24.18 64.13 13.15
N GLU A 875 -25.41 64.52 13.47
CA GLU A 875 -26.65 63.98 12.91
C GLU A 875 -27.13 64.91 11.78
N GLY A 876 -27.51 64.36 10.64
CA GLY A 876 -27.86 65.15 9.45
C GLY A 876 -28.75 64.36 8.50
N SER A 877 -30.03 64.72 8.46
CA SER A 877 -31.05 64.12 7.61
C SER A 877 -31.60 65.15 6.62
N HIS A 878 -31.86 64.73 5.38
CA HIS A 878 -32.86 65.26 4.43
C HIS A 878 -32.92 64.32 3.19
N PRO A 879 -33.93 64.41 2.29
CA PRO A 879 -34.54 63.20 1.75
C PRO A 879 -34.56 63.08 0.21
N LEU A 880 -34.95 61.88 -0.24
CA LEU A 880 -35.68 61.57 -1.48
C LEU A 880 -35.32 62.33 -2.77
N ASP A 881 -34.68 61.63 -3.70
CA ASP A 881 -35.19 61.58 -5.08
C ASP A 881 -35.04 60.16 -5.66
N MET A 882 -35.70 59.87 -6.78
CA MET A 882 -35.66 58.57 -7.46
C MET A 882 -34.58 58.53 -8.55
N ASP A 883 -34.05 57.34 -8.84
CA ASP A 883 -34.33 56.75 -10.16
C ASP A 883 -34.24 55.21 -10.14
N TYR A 884 -35.01 54.53 -10.98
CA TYR A 884 -35.18 53.06 -10.91
C TYR A 884 -35.12 52.36 -12.28
N THR A 885 -34.29 52.86 -13.21
CA THR A 885 -34.05 52.22 -14.52
C THR A 885 -32.57 52.16 -14.87
N GLY A 886 -32.02 50.96 -15.08
CA GLY A 886 -30.63 50.79 -15.54
C GLY A 886 -30.08 49.37 -15.42
N LYS A 887 -30.30 48.52 -16.44
CA LYS A 887 -29.55 47.26 -16.59
C LYS A 887 -28.18 47.54 -17.22
N GLN A 888 -27.10 47.55 -16.44
CA GLN A 888 -25.73 47.26 -16.89
C GLN A 888 -24.79 47.12 -15.69
N GLY A 889 -23.67 46.41 -15.88
CA GLY A 889 -22.69 46.12 -14.81
C GLY A 889 -23.03 44.85 -14.03
N ALA A 890 -22.40 43.73 -14.41
CA ALA A 890 -22.36 42.56 -13.55
C ALA A 890 -21.34 42.78 -12.42
N GLU A 891 -21.65 42.23 -11.25
CA GLU A 891 -20.91 42.29 -9.99
C GLU A 891 -19.44 41.83 -10.12
N VAL A 892 -18.55 42.75 -10.52
CA VAL A 892 -17.09 42.57 -10.40
C VAL A 892 -16.71 42.89 -8.95
N VAL A 893 -16.19 41.90 -8.24
CA VAL A 893 -15.68 42.10 -6.87
C VAL A 893 -14.35 42.86 -6.97
N ASP A 894 -14.42 44.16 -6.71
CA ASP A 894 -13.28 45.08 -6.75
C ASP A 894 -12.28 44.79 -5.61
N PHE A 895 -11.33 43.90 -5.90
CA PHE A 895 -10.14 43.68 -5.07
C PHE A 895 -9.16 44.83 -5.31
N GLY A 896 -9.47 45.97 -4.68
CA GLY A 896 -8.78 47.24 -4.90
C GLY A 896 -7.25 47.17 -4.73
N GLY A 897 -6.56 47.78 -5.68
CA GLY A 897 -5.11 47.76 -5.81
C GLY A 897 -4.72 47.53 -7.26
N GLU A 898 -4.85 48.57 -8.10
CA GLU A 898 -4.30 48.55 -9.46
C GLU A 898 -2.79 48.24 -9.39
N ILE A 899 -2.40 47.09 -9.94
CA ILE A 899 -0.99 46.73 -10.03
C ILE A 899 -0.37 47.65 -11.08
N ASP A 900 0.65 48.41 -10.70
CA ASP A 900 1.30 49.37 -11.58
C ASP A 900 2.10 48.67 -12.69
N TYR A 901 1.41 48.43 -13.81
CA TYR A 901 1.97 47.85 -15.02
C TYR A 901 2.71 48.88 -15.91
N SER A 902 2.89 50.14 -15.48
CA SER A 902 3.61 51.17 -16.29
C SER A 902 5.05 50.75 -16.66
N ASN A 903 5.65 49.86 -15.88
CA ASN A 903 6.98 49.29 -16.12
C ASN A 903 6.96 47.94 -16.87
N TYR A 904 5.79 47.36 -17.16
CA TYR A 904 5.63 46.09 -17.87
C TYR A 904 5.27 46.31 -19.35
N ARG A 905 6.29 46.58 -20.16
CA ARG A 905 6.15 46.73 -21.62
C ARG A 905 6.10 45.38 -22.33
N TRP A 906 4.98 44.68 -22.19
CA TRP A 906 4.73 43.47 -22.96
C TRP A 906 4.79 43.75 -24.47
N PHE A 907 5.42 42.84 -25.23
CA PHE A 907 5.55 42.88 -26.69
C PHE A 907 6.40 44.02 -27.29
N GLU A 908 7.22 44.73 -26.50
CA GLU A 908 8.14 45.74 -27.06
C GLU A 908 9.36 45.11 -27.76
N ASP A 909 9.82 43.94 -27.30
CA ASP A 909 10.70 43.06 -28.08
C ASP A 909 9.89 42.41 -29.22
N PRO A 910 10.23 42.64 -30.51
CA PRO A 910 9.61 41.90 -31.60
C PRO A 910 9.96 40.41 -31.45
N PRO A 911 9.00 39.48 -31.66
CA PRO A 911 9.23 38.06 -31.42
C PRO A 911 10.46 37.59 -32.19
N ALA A 912 11.41 36.99 -31.46
CA ALA A 912 12.73 36.64 -31.98
C ALA A 912 12.60 35.95 -33.34
N LYS A 913 13.21 36.54 -34.38
CA LYS A 913 13.08 36.09 -35.77
C LYS A 913 13.17 34.57 -35.82
N GLN A 914 12.12 33.92 -36.33
CA GLN A 914 12.06 32.47 -36.42
C GLN A 914 13.38 31.95 -37.00
N PRO A 915 13.99 30.91 -36.39
CA PRO A 915 15.19 30.31 -36.96
C PRO A 915 14.90 29.94 -38.42
N PRO A 916 15.87 30.13 -39.34
CA PRO A 916 15.63 30.01 -40.77
C PRO A 916 14.95 28.69 -41.07
N ALA A 917 13.83 28.77 -41.81
CA ALA A 917 12.87 27.68 -41.96
C ALA A 917 13.58 26.35 -42.22
N GLN A 918 13.38 25.40 -41.29
CA GLN A 918 14.12 24.14 -41.29
C GLN A 918 13.99 23.48 -42.67
N SER A 919 15.14 23.15 -43.27
CA SER A 919 15.22 22.58 -44.61
C SER A 919 14.25 21.40 -44.73
N VAL A 920 13.33 21.48 -45.70
CA VAL A 920 12.17 20.59 -45.83
C VAL A 920 12.56 19.16 -45.53
N GLY A 921 12.09 18.65 -44.39
CA GLY A 921 12.47 17.34 -43.89
C GLY A 921 12.09 16.23 -44.87
N THR A 922 12.84 15.14 -44.84
CA THR A 922 12.45 13.90 -45.52
C THR A 922 11.00 13.54 -45.14
N PRO A 923 10.12 13.20 -46.10
CA PRO A 923 8.71 12.94 -45.83
C PRO A 923 8.52 12.01 -44.62
N TYR A 924 7.72 12.46 -43.64
CA TYR A 924 7.44 11.68 -42.45
C TYR A 924 6.73 10.38 -42.83
N VAL A 925 7.39 9.25 -42.55
CA VAL A 925 6.81 7.91 -42.66
C VAL A 925 6.42 7.47 -41.24
N PRO A 926 5.12 7.29 -40.93
CA PRO A 926 4.70 6.84 -39.61
C PRO A 926 5.23 5.43 -39.30
N LEU A 927 5.53 5.18 -38.03
CA LEU A 927 5.85 3.83 -37.55
C LEU A 927 4.60 2.92 -37.66
N PRO A 928 4.74 1.60 -37.91
CA PRO A 928 3.59 0.71 -38.06
C PRO A 928 2.59 0.77 -36.90
N GLY A 929 3.07 0.79 -35.65
CA GLY A 929 2.19 0.92 -34.47
C GLY A 929 1.40 2.24 -34.41
N VAL A 930 1.85 3.31 -35.08
CA VAL A 930 1.08 4.56 -35.23
C VAL A 930 -0.06 4.37 -36.24
N ILE A 931 0.17 3.59 -37.31
CA ILE A 931 -0.87 3.24 -38.28
C ILE A 931 -1.95 2.39 -37.58
N GLU A 932 -1.55 1.31 -36.92
CA GLU A 932 -2.43 0.42 -36.15
C GLU A 932 -3.23 1.18 -35.08
N GLN A 933 -2.60 2.14 -34.38
CA GLN A 933 -3.29 2.98 -33.39
C GLN A 933 -4.34 3.90 -34.00
N ASN A 934 -4.06 4.53 -35.16
CA ASN A 934 -5.04 5.36 -35.87
C ASN A 934 -6.21 4.51 -36.40
N GLU A 935 -5.94 3.33 -36.97
CA GLU A 935 -6.97 2.38 -37.42
C GLU A 935 -7.87 1.91 -36.26
N ALA A 936 -7.29 1.63 -35.09
CA ALA A 936 -8.04 1.28 -33.88
C ALA A 936 -8.96 2.43 -33.41
N PHE A 937 -8.50 3.69 -33.47
CA PHE A 937 -9.35 4.85 -33.21
C PHE A 937 -10.46 5.00 -34.25
N GLU A 938 -10.20 4.83 -35.54
CA GLU A 938 -11.22 4.91 -36.59
C GLU A 938 -12.30 3.84 -36.44
N PHE A 939 -11.92 2.62 -36.06
CA PHE A 939 -12.88 1.55 -35.70
C PHE A 939 -13.71 1.93 -34.46
N ALA A 940 -13.07 2.37 -33.37
CA ALA A 940 -13.78 2.77 -32.15
C ALA A 940 -14.74 3.95 -32.38
N LEU A 941 -14.32 4.95 -33.15
CA LEU A 941 -15.11 6.13 -33.50
C LEU A 941 -16.28 5.81 -34.44
N SER A 942 -16.11 4.90 -35.41
CA SER A 942 -17.21 4.47 -36.29
C SER A 942 -18.21 3.53 -35.58
N ALA A 943 -17.77 2.76 -34.60
CA ALA A 943 -18.65 1.96 -33.74
C ALA A 943 -19.42 2.81 -32.71
N ALA A 944 -18.82 3.89 -32.20
CA ALA A 944 -19.31 4.72 -31.09
C ALA A 944 -20.81 5.11 -31.16
N PRO A 945 -21.38 5.62 -32.28
CA PRO A 945 -22.80 5.99 -32.35
C PRO A 945 -23.74 4.78 -32.18
N ASN A 946 -23.35 3.62 -32.71
CA ASN A 946 -24.11 2.38 -32.58
C ASN A 946 -24.06 1.82 -31.16
N VAL A 947 -22.90 1.91 -30.49
CA VAL A 947 -22.74 1.52 -29.08
C VAL A 947 -23.58 2.42 -28.17
N LEU A 948 -23.55 3.75 -28.37
CA LEU A 948 -24.42 4.72 -27.67
C LEU A 948 -25.90 4.34 -27.79
N TYR A 949 -26.39 4.07 -29.02
CA TYR A 949 -27.77 3.68 -29.25
C TYR A 949 -28.12 2.32 -28.61
N ALA A 950 -27.22 1.34 -28.65
CA ALA A 950 -27.40 0.05 -27.99
C ALA A 950 -27.45 0.19 -26.45
N ARG A 951 -26.54 0.96 -25.83
CA ARG A 951 -26.53 1.26 -24.40
C ARG A 951 -27.83 1.97 -23.97
N TYR A 952 -28.32 2.93 -24.77
CA TYR A 952 -29.61 3.58 -24.55
C TYR A 952 -30.79 2.60 -24.64
N LYS A 953 -30.80 1.72 -25.65
CA LYS A 953 -31.85 0.70 -25.80
C LYS A 953 -31.87 -0.34 -24.67
N GLN A 954 -30.72 -0.63 -24.06
CA GLN A 954 -30.58 -1.58 -22.96
C GLN A 954 -30.90 -0.97 -21.58
N TYR A 955 -30.42 0.25 -21.30
CA TYR A 955 -30.43 0.85 -19.95
C TYR A 955 -31.09 2.24 -19.89
N GLY A 956 -31.73 2.68 -20.97
CA GLY A 956 -32.31 4.01 -21.09
C GLY A 956 -31.27 5.12 -20.95
N GLN A 957 -31.68 6.23 -20.37
CA GLN A 957 -30.83 7.42 -20.20
C GLN A 957 -29.61 7.16 -19.31
N LEU A 958 -29.66 6.20 -18.38
CA LEU A 958 -28.50 5.80 -17.56
C LEU A 958 -27.42 5.08 -18.39
N GLY A 959 -27.80 4.36 -19.45
CA GLY A 959 -26.86 3.77 -20.39
C GLY A 959 -26.05 4.83 -21.15
N VAL A 960 -26.67 5.95 -21.48
CA VAL A 960 -26.00 7.11 -22.08
C VAL A 960 -25.01 7.73 -21.12
N LEU A 961 -25.38 7.89 -19.84
CA LEU A 961 -24.47 8.43 -18.81
C LEU A 961 -23.21 7.55 -18.65
N ALA A 962 -23.36 6.23 -18.57
CA ALA A 962 -22.24 5.29 -18.47
C ALA A 962 -21.35 5.33 -19.72
N TRP A 963 -21.96 5.37 -20.91
CA TRP A 963 -21.24 5.51 -22.18
C TRP A 963 -20.48 6.84 -22.29
N CYS A 964 -20.98 7.93 -21.70
CA CYS A 964 -20.26 9.21 -21.68
C CYS A 964 -18.93 9.16 -20.91
N SER A 965 -18.74 8.22 -19.98
CA SER A 965 -17.42 7.95 -19.37
C SER A 965 -16.49 7.22 -20.34
N GLU A 966 -16.96 6.13 -20.96
CA GLU A 966 -16.23 5.36 -22.00
C GLU A 966 -15.77 6.29 -23.15
N PHE A 967 -16.65 7.20 -23.58
CA PHE A 967 -16.35 8.18 -24.63
C PHE A 967 -15.41 9.31 -24.16
N SER A 968 -15.43 9.70 -22.89
CA SER A 968 -14.48 10.69 -22.35
C SER A 968 -13.04 10.16 -22.34
N GLU A 969 -12.85 8.88 -22.04
CA GLU A 969 -11.55 8.21 -22.07
C GLU A 969 -11.04 8.10 -23.51
N LEU A 970 -11.91 7.72 -24.46
CA LEU A 970 -11.59 7.74 -25.89
C LEU A 970 -11.14 9.13 -26.37
N ILE A 971 -11.79 10.21 -25.91
CA ILE A 971 -11.41 11.60 -26.22
C ILE A 971 -10.02 11.95 -25.70
N ASP A 972 -9.65 11.49 -24.50
CA ASP A 972 -8.36 11.84 -23.90
C ASP A 972 -7.19 11.04 -24.49
N ASN A 973 -7.40 9.76 -24.82
CA ASN A 973 -6.42 8.97 -25.56
C ASN A 973 -6.22 9.51 -26.99
N LEU A 974 -7.30 9.96 -27.65
CA LEU A 974 -7.24 10.61 -28.96
C LEU A 974 -6.51 11.97 -28.90
N LYS A 975 -6.58 12.67 -27.76
CA LYS A 975 -5.83 13.92 -27.51
C LYS A 975 -4.35 13.70 -27.42
N GLU A 976 -3.91 12.69 -26.66
CA GLU A 976 -2.50 12.33 -26.56
C GLU A 976 -1.90 12.03 -27.93
N LEU A 977 -2.58 11.21 -28.76
CA LEU A 977 -2.16 10.92 -30.13
C LEU A 977 -1.97 12.18 -30.99
N GLY A 978 -2.88 13.15 -30.88
CA GLY A 978 -2.78 14.42 -31.60
C GLY A 978 -1.70 15.36 -31.07
N PHE A 979 -1.48 15.41 -29.74
CA PHE A 979 -0.40 16.21 -29.15
C PHE A 979 1.00 15.67 -29.47
N VAL A 980 1.14 14.35 -29.67
CA VAL A 980 2.38 13.73 -30.19
C VAL A 980 2.58 14.01 -31.69
N GLY A 981 1.57 14.54 -32.39
CA GLY A 981 1.61 14.78 -33.84
C GLY A 981 1.36 13.54 -34.70
N ASN A 982 0.92 12.44 -34.09
CA ASN A 982 0.76 11.13 -34.71
C ASN A 982 -0.67 10.86 -35.23
N MET A 983 -1.60 11.81 -35.10
CA MET A 983 -2.99 11.66 -35.58
C MET A 983 -3.10 11.85 -37.10
N PHE A 984 -3.76 10.91 -37.78
CA PHE A 984 -4.01 10.99 -39.21
C PHE A 984 -5.23 11.86 -39.55
N VAL A 985 -5.24 12.42 -40.76
CA VAL A 985 -6.35 13.26 -41.27
C VAL A 985 -7.64 12.44 -41.40
N THR A 986 -7.54 11.16 -41.73
CA THR A 986 -8.65 10.20 -41.73
C THR A 986 -9.28 10.08 -40.34
N THR A 987 -8.46 9.87 -39.32
CA THR A 987 -8.89 9.72 -37.92
C THR A 987 -9.53 10.99 -37.38
N ARG A 988 -8.92 12.16 -37.67
CA ARG A 988 -9.49 13.49 -37.37
C ARG A 988 -10.87 13.68 -38.03
N THR A 989 -11.01 13.28 -39.29
CA THR A 989 -12.25 13.39 -40.07
C THR A 989 -13.33 12.44 -39.55
N GLN A 990 -12.99 11.20 -39.25
CA GLN A 990 -13.90 10.22 -38.66
C GLN A 990 -14.35 10.66 -37.26
N ALA A 991 -13.47 11.26 -36.45
CA ALA A 991 -13.84 11.78 -35.13
C ALA A 991 -14.83 12.96 -35.22
N LEU A 992 -14.65 13.88 -36.17
CA LEU A 992 -15.61 14.96 -36.45
C LEU A 992 -16.96 14.41 -36.93
N ARG A 993 -16.95 13.43 -37.84
CA ARG A 993 -18.16 12.74 -38.31
C ARG A 993 -18.91 12.03 -37.18
N THR A 994 -18.19 11.33 -36.30
CA THR A 994 -18.76 10.68 -35.11
C THR A 994 -19.42 11.69 -34.18
N CYS A 995 -18.87 12.90 -34.04
CA CYS A 995 -19.54 13.98 -33.30
C CYS A 995 -20.89 14.37 -33.92
N GLU A 996 -20.96 14.53 -35.25
CA GLU A 996 -22.19 14.87 -35.97
C GLU A 996 -23.24 13.74 -35.86
N GLU A 997 -22.83 12.48 -36.00
CA GLU A 997 -23.73 11.33 -35.86
C GLU A 997 -24.26 11.17 -34.41
N VAL A 998 -23.44 11.45 -33.39
CA VAL A 998 -23.86 11.47 -31.98
C VAL A 998 -24.85 12.61 -31.69
N LEU A 999 -24.61 13.84 -32.19
CA LEU A 999 -25.56 14.94 -32.03
C LEU A 999 -26.88 14.67 -32.77
N LYS A 1000 -26.82 14.06 -33.95
CA LYS A 1000 -28.00 13.66 -34.74
C LYS A 1000 -28.84 12.60 -34.00
N LEU A 1001 -28.20 11.58 -33.40
CA LEU A 1001 -28.89 10.61 -32.54
C LEU A 1001 -29.54 11.31 -31.33
N MET A 1002 -28.81 12.19 -30.65
CA MET A 1002 -29.33 12.94 -29.50
C MET A 1002 -30.52 13.86 -29.84
N LYS A 1003 -30.53 14.48 -31.03
CA LYS A 1003 -31.63 15.37 -31.48
C LYS A 1003 -32.87 14.64 -31.99
N HIS A 1004 -32.74 13.45 -32.58
CA HIS A 1004 -33.83 12.81 -33.33
C HIS A 1004 -34.22 11.40 -32.87
N THR A 1005 -33.35 10.71 -32.13
CA THR A 1005 -33.50 9.26 -31.83
C THR A 1005 -33.55 8.96 -30.34
N LEU A 1006 -32.88 9.76 -29.49
CA LEU A 1006 -32.78 9.54 -28.06
C LEU A 1006 -33.75 10.46 -27.29
N ASP A 1007 -34.76 9.88 -26.64
CA ASP A 1007 -35.72 10.61 -25.78
C ASP A 1007 -35.08 10.93 -24.42
N LEU A 1008 -34.15 11.90 -24.41
CA LEU A 1008 -33.33 12.30 -23.25
C LEU A 1008 -34.01 13.40 -22.42
N LYS A 1009 -34.89 13.00 -21.51
CA LYS A 1009 -35.63 13.90 -20.59
C LYS A 1009 -34.76 14.49 -19.47
N MET A 1010 -33.67 13.82 -19.09
CA MET A 1010 -32.72 14.35 -18.10
C MET A 1010 -31.75 15.35 -18.76
N GLN A 1011 -32.04 16.65 -18.63
CA GLN A 1011 -31.21 17.74 -19.20
C GLN A 1011 -29.73 17.68 -18.81
N ILE A 1012 -29.40 17.20 -17.60
CA ILE A 1012 -28.01 17.01 -17.17
C ILE A 1012 -27.24 16.02 -18.07
N ILE A 1013 -27.90 15.03 -18.65
CA ILE A 1013 -27.30 14.05 -19.58
C ILE A 1013 -27.14 14.68 -20.97
N VAL A 1014 -28.11 15.46 -21.42
CA VAL A 1014 -28.04 16.26 -22.66
C VAL A 1014 -26.85 17.23 -22.60
N MET A 1015 -26.70 17.96 -21.49
CA MET A 1015 -25.57 18.85 -21.24
C MET A 1015 -24.23 18.11 -21.17
N TYR A 1016 -24.17 16.99 -20.44
CA TYR A 1016 -22.92 16.25 -20.26
C TYR A 1016 -22.43 15.64 -21.58
N LEU A 1017 -23.32 14.99 -22.35
CA LEU A 1017 -23.01 14.46 -23.69
C LEU A 1017 -22.60 15.59 -24.65
N SER A 1018 -23.34 16.71 -24.68
CA SER A 1018 -22.98 17.87 -25.50
C SER A 1018 -21.62 18.46 -25.11
N SER A 1019 -21.29 18.48 -23.81
CA SER A 1019 -20.00 18.98 -23.32
C SER A 1019 -18.82 18.09 -23.75
N GLN A 1020 -19.00 16.76 -23.78
CA GLN A 1020 -17.97 15.85 -24.28
C GLN A 1020 -17.78 15.97 -25.79
N VAL A 1021 -18.87 16.10 -26.57
CA VAL A 1021 -18.79 16.38 -28.02
C VAL A 1021 -18.12 17.74 -28.29
N ALA A 1022 -18.42 18.78 -27.51
CA ALA A 1022 -17.75 20.08 -27.61
C ALA A 1022 -16.26 20.01 -27.20
N ARG A 1023 -15.92 19.23 -26.16
CA ARG A 1023 -14.55 18.98 -25.69
C ARG A 1023 -13.69 18.22 -26.70
N LEU A 1024 -14.31 17.42 -27.56
CA LEU A 1024 -13.68 16.76 -28.71
C LEU A 1024 -13.57 17.71 -29.91
N ARG A 1025 -14.67 18.32 -30.36
CA ARG A 1025 -14.67 19.25 -31.50
C ARG A 1025 -13.70 20.42 -31.36
N ARG A 1026 -13.63 21.07 -30.18
CA ARG A 1026 -12.67 22.16 -29.92
C ARG A 1026 -11.20 21.74 -29.98
N PHE A 1027 -10.91 20.44 -29.88
CA PHE A 1027 -9.56 19.92 -30.04
C PHE A 1027 -9.28 19.53 -31.50
N LEU A 1028 -10.26 18.93 -32.18
CA LEU A 1028 -10.14 18.56 -33.59
C LEU A 1028 -10.21 19.76 -34.54
N ASP A 1029 -10.87 20.85 -34.15
CA ASP A 1029 -11.17 22.01 -35.00
C ASP A 1029 -11.43 23.25 -34.12
N GLY A 1030 -10.35 23.79 -33.54
CA GLY A 1030 -10.42 24.83 -32.51
C GLY A 1030 -10.89 26.20 -32.99
N ASP A 1031 -10.64 26.54 -34.25
CA ASP A 1031 -11.03 27.81 -34.87
C ASP A 1031 -12.52 27.85 -35.24
N LYS A 1032 -13.16 26.69 -35.38
CA LYS A 1032 -14.55 26.57 -35.83
C LYS A 1032 -15.51 26.64 -34.64
N THR A 1033 -16.39 27.64 -34.66
CA THR A 1033 -17.56 27.71 -33.79
C THR A 1033 -18.65 26.74 -34.27
N TRP A 1034 -19.28 26.05 -33.33
CA TRP A 1034 -20.34 25.06 -33.60
C TRP A 1034 -21.60 25.44 -32.81
N GLU A 1035 -22.74 25.53 -33.49
CA GLU A 1035 -24.04 25.94 -32.92
C GLU A 1035 -25.09 24.81 -32.99
N ASP A 1036 -24.72 23.65 -33.53
CA ASP A 1036 -25.58 22.49 -33.76
C ASP A 1036 -25.80 21.61 -32.51
N TYR A 1037 -25.45 22.09 -31.32
CA TYR A 1037 -25.81 21.44 -30.05
C TYR A 1037 -27.34 21.50 -29.79
N PRO A 1038 -27.90 20.61 -28.95
CA PRO A 1038 -29.27 20.74 -28.47
C PRO A 1038 -29.36 21.79 -27.35
N GLU A 1039 -30.39 22.64 -27.40
CA GLU A 1039 -30.68 23.59 -26.31
C GLU A 1039 -31.27 22.84 -25.09
N PRO A 1040 -30.73 23.06 -23.87
CA PRO A 1040 -31.22 22.38 -22.67
C PRO A 1040 -32.55 23.00 -22.20
N GLN A 1041 -33.63 22.22 -22.25
CA GLN A 1041 -34.96 22.65 -21.82
C GLN A 1041 -35.11 22.52 -20.30
N PHE A 1042 -34.65 23.54 -19.57
CA PHE A 1042 -34.90 23.68 -18.14
C PHE A 1042 -36.36 24.09 -17.86
N PRO A 1043 -37.06 23.44 -16.91
CA PRO A 1043 -38.41 23.81 -16.47
C PRO A 1043 -38.39 24.93 -15.39
#